data_AF-A0A7X0XEZ1-F1
#
_entry.id   AF-A0A7X0XEZ1-F1
#
_cell.length_a   1.000
_cell.length_b   1.000
_cell.length_c   1.000
_cell.angle_alpha   90.00
_cell.angle_beta   90.00
_cell.angle_gamma   90.00
#
_symmetry.space_group_name_H-M   'P 1'
#
loop_
_entity.id
_entity.type
_entity.pdbx_description
1 polymer ?
#
loop_
_entity_poly.entity_id
_entity_poly.type
_entity_poly.pdbx_seq_one_letter_code
_entity_poly.pdbx_strand_id
1 'polypeptide(L)'
;MRDMEIQAQSLPRLSGMFIRTDLVASPEDAQTQRRQPWGKTQYQSISANLAQANMSILIPQISVSYIDAQRQIFYYPTRRFQATDQSSVTERSQLSYALQSAKDNNIDVYLPLQLSEASWFQALYDHFESPGSQAFLKQSASFSIQIADEMIQLYGASYASQIKGFYLPFEVDNANLYEGQALERWIRYYLQPVTAHLRDLLPEGRILTSPLLYTNLVQPSRNDVAEWNSMWRSVFDQTEVDTLMPQDGAGWESSSADQLGTWYRSMSDMIAVSNSDRKLQGRSANVELWNNPESYSMSGSKSMDMTRLMKNMEVVDPYVKQHISFSAHSLMPMSETFLAGQTNNEAYYRAYIESQQLGYIPQKIVTKPAVNYTIVNHNNIVFNITRTGEETGYAIYRTMNGKRIKIKDVYAEKGKVTTSFTDSQVLPGADVTYEIMAFDAFGNRSAPYTNTLTLPPTIADGISDYKINSPSINMRALSTGLPVGTLTFADQSEGFSYEGDRVVATRLTQHRAYVSWTEKRDDYTVQQQIYTDAQGFAHLRLDLGKAENIQAIGMSFLQDRNASIRIPASIQYEVDGHIYATAKQPSLAQIDFTQPVIGDNTYQAGENWYWGFPSAKTQGKVIDIKIKLEYNSYLFMRELIVL
;
A
#
# COMPACT_ATOMS: atom_id res chain seq x y z
N MET A 1 29.16 -30.82 34.71
CA MET A 1 28.72 -30.16 33.48
C MET A 1 27.41 -29.48 33.80
N ARG A 2 27.36 -28.15 33.69
CA ARG A 2 26.18 -27.35 34.05
C ARG A 2 25.07 -27.62 33.03
N ASP A 3 23.89 -27.93 33.53
CA ASP A 3 22.65 -27.94 32.76
C ASP A 3 22.43 -26.53 32.18
N MET A 4 22.51 -26.41 30.87
CA MET A 4 21.92 -25.28 30.17
C MET A 4 20.45 -25.62 29.96
N GLU A 5 19.58 -25.02 30.79
CA GLU A 5 18.21 -24.77 30.39
C GLU A 5 18.27 -23.90 29.13
N ILE A 6 18.13 -24.54 27.95
CA ILE A 6 17.73 -23.82 26.75
C ILE A 6 16.29 -23.40 27.03
N GLN A 7 16.13 -22.20 27.55
CA GLN A 7 14.84 -21.51 27.57
C GLN A 7 14.43 -21.39 26.10
N ALA A 8 13.54 -22.27 25.65
CA ALA A 8 13.02 -22.22 24.29
C ALA A 8 12.43 -20.83 24.10
N GLN A 9 13.10 -20.01 23.29
CA GLN A 9 12.69 -18.63 23.05
C GLN A 9 11.33 -18.70 22.36
N SER A 10 10.27 -18.29 23.04
CA SER A 10 8.93 -18.28 22.47
C SER A 10 8.86 -17.25 21.35
N LEU A 11 8.21 -17.59 20.23
CA LEU A 11 7.92 -16.62 19.18
C LEU A 11 7.22 -15.38 19.76
N PRO A 12 7.50 -14.18 19.23
CA PRO A 12 6.80 -12.97 19.64
C PRO A 12 5.31 -13.10 19.37
N ARG A 13 4.49 -12.46 20.20
CA ARG A 13 3.02 -12.60 20.17
C ARG A 13 2.32 -11.30 19.86
N LEU A 14 1.27 -11.39 19.04
CA LEU A 14 0.28 -10.34 18.96
C LEU A 14 -0.53 -10.33 20.26
N SER A 15 -0.75 -9.14 20.81
CA SER A 15 -1.59 -8.89 22.00
C SER A 15 -2.99 -8.41 21.61
N GLY A 16 -3.18 -7.98 20.37
CA GLY A 16 -4.45 -7.43 19.89
C GLY A 16 -4.43 -7.08 18.42
N MET A 17 -5.57 -6.59 17.93
CA MET A 17 -5.72 -6.15 16.55
C MET A 17 -6.59 -4.91 16.39
N PHE A 18 -6.35 -4.19 15.31
CA PHE A 18 -7.25 -3.15 14.82
C PHE A 18 -8.43 -3.71 14.03
N ILE A 19 -9.55 -2.99 14.06
CA ILE A 19 -10.63 -3.07 13.07
C ILE A 19 -10.78 -1.70 12.40
N ARG A 20 -10.38 -1.58 11.13
CA ARG A 20 -10.82 -0.55 10.19
C ARG A 20 -12.35 -0.52 10.03
N THR A 21 -13.01 0.38 10.76
CA THR A 21 -14.47 0.42 10.92
C THR A 21 -15.22 0.77 9.63
N ASP A 22 -14.73 1.75 8.86
CA ASP A 22 -15.31 2.18 7.57
C ASP A 22 -15.37 1.02 6.56
N LEU A 23 -14.30 0.24 6.48
CA LEU A 23 -14.16 -0.87 5.55
C LEU A 23 -15.19 -1.99 5.77
N VAL A 24 -15.68 -2.16 7.00
CA VAL A 24 -16.60 -3.27 7.34
C VAL A 24 -18.04 -2.84 7.50
N ALA A 25 -18.31 -1.54 7.61
CA ALA A 25 -19.62 -1.03 8.00
C ALA A 25 -20.47 -0.51 6.82
N SER A 26 -19.81 -0.07 5.75
CA SER A 26 -20.42 0.66 4.62
C SER A 26 -21.46 -0.17 3.86
N PRO A 27 -22.76 0.20 3.89
CA PRO A 27 -23.78 -0.49 3.10
C PRO A 27 -23.61 -0.26 1.59
N GLU A 28 -23.08 0.90 1.19
CA GLU A 28 -22.81 1.22 -0.22
C GLU A 28 -21.73 0.30 -0.80
N ASP A 29 -20.64 0.10 -0.07
CA ASP A 29 -19.58 -0.84 -0.46
C ASP A 29 -20.10 -2.27 -0.46
N ALA A 30 -20.92 -2.64 0.52
CA ALA A 30 -21.54 -3.95 0.59
C ALA A 30 -22.40 -4.22 -0.66
N GLN A 31 -23.20 -3.26 -1.09
CA GLN A 31 -23.99 -3.38 -2.31
C GLN A 31 -23.11 -3.49 -3.55
N THR A 32 -22.10 -2.62 -3.70
CA THR A 32 -21.19 -2.59 -4.84
C THR A 32 -20.40 -3.89 -4.97
N GLN A 33 -19.92 -4.44 -3.86
CA GLN A 33 -19.13 -5.67 -3.81
C GLN A 33 -20.00 -6.93 -3.74
N ARG A 34 -21.34 -6.81 -3.67
CA ARG A 34 -22.30 -7.91 -3.45
C ARG A 34 -21.98 -8.72 -2.19
N ARG A 35 -21.63 -8.01 -1.13
CA ARG A 35 -21.28 -8.52 0.20
C ARG A 35 -22.22 -7.96 1.26
N GLN A 36 -21.98 -8.29 2.52
CA GLN A 36 -22.70 -7.78 3.68
C GLN A 36 -21.76 -7.00 4.60
N PRO A 37 -22.22 -5.92 5.23
CA PRO A 37 -21.47 -5.27 6.30
C PRO A 37 -21.39 -6.19 7.52
N TRP A 38 -20.44 -5.92 8.41
CA TRP A 38 -20.28 -6.69 9.64
C TRP A 38 -21.41 -6.35 10.63
N GLY A 39 -21.99 -7.40 11.21
CA GLY A 39 -22.94 -7.29 12.31
C GLY A 39 -22.40 -7.89 13.60
N LYS A 40 -23.26 -8.00 14.62
CA LYS A 40 -22.93 -8.55 15.94
C LYS A 40 -22.19 -9.89 15.87
N THR A 41 -22.63 -10.81 15.02
CA THR A 41 -22.05 -12.15 14.89
C THR A 41 -20.60 -12.11 14.37
N GLN A 42 -20.29 -11.18 13.45
CA GLN A 42 -18.93 -11.01 12.94
C GLN A 42 -17.99 -10.52 14.05
N TYR A 43 -18.40 -9.51 14.82
CA TYR A 43 -17.61 -9.06 15.98
C TYR A 43 -17.42 -10.16 17.03
N GLN A 44 -18.47 -10.94 17.33
CA GLN A 44 -18.38 -12.09 18.23
C GLN A 44 -17.37 -13.13 17.75
N SER A 45 -17.38 -13.44 16.45
CA SER A 45 -16.39 -14.34 15.86
C SER A 45 -14.97 -13.78 15.98
N ILE A 46 -14.77 -12.48 15.71
CA ILE A 46 -13.45 -11.84 15.82
C ILE A 46 -12.95 -11.86 17.26
N SER A 47 -13.77 -11.49 18.24
CA SER A 47 -13.37 -11.51 19.65
C SER A 47 -13.09 -12.93 20.15
N ALA A 48 -13.86 -13.93 19.73
CA ALA A 48 -13.57 -15.33 20.06
C ALA A 48 -12.21 -15.77 19.48
N ASN A 49 -11.91 -15.40 18.22
CA ASN A 49 -10.63 -15.70 17.58
C ASN A 49 -9.47 -14.95 18.24
N LEU A 50 -9.66 -13.70 18.70
CA LEU A 50 -8.67 -12.98 19.50
C LEU A 50 -8.39 -13.74 20.81
N ALA A 51 -9.42 -14.11 21.56
CA ALA A 51 -9.27 -14.83 22.83
C ALA A 51 -8.58 -16.20 22.64
N GLN A 52 -8.96 -16.96 21.60
CA GLN A 52 -8.30 -18.23 21.26
C GLN A 52 -6.80 -18.03 20.92
N ALA A 53 -6.45 -16.88 20.36
CA ALA A 53 -5.07 -16.51 20.06
C ALA A 53 -4.31 -15.91 21.26
N ASN A 54 -4.91 -15.88 22.45
CA ASN A 54 -4.42 -15.17 23.63
C ASN A 54 -4.18 -13.67 23.39
N MET A 55 -4.96 -13.07 22.49
CA MET A 55 -5.03 -11.64 22.28
C MET A 55 -6.14 -11.06 23.15
N SER A 56 -5.87 -9.94 23.80
CA SER A 56 -6.80 -9.30 24.74
C SER A 56 -7.11 -7.85 24.41
N ILE A 57 -6.64 -7.32 23.27
CA ILE A 57 -6.85 -5.92 22.88
C ILE A 57 -7.56 -5.83 21.53
N LEU A 58 -8.56 -4.95 21.46
CA LEU A 58 -9.27 -4.58 20.24
C LEU A 58 -9.29 -3.06 20.07
N ILE A 59 -8.90 -2.57 18.90
CA ILE A 59 -8.93 -1.14 18.58
C ILE A 59 -9.77 -0.91 17.31
N PRO A 60 -11.05 -0.53 17.42
CA PRO A 60 -11.76 0.04 16.27
C PRO A 60 -10.99 1.30 15.82
N GLN A 61 -10.76 1.49 14.53
CA GLN A 61 -9.83 2.52 14.04
C GLN A 61 -10.41 3.93 14.18
N ILE A 62 -11.71 4.08 13.89
CA ILE A 62 -12.43 5.35 13.91
C ILE A 62 -13.83 5.17 14.49
N SER A 63 -14.32 6.20 15.20
CA SER A 63 -15.72 6.31 15.63
C SER A 63 -16.55 7.20 14.71
N VAL A 64 -15.90 8.07 13.92
CA VAL A 64 -16.55 8.94 12.94
C VAL A 64 -15.65 9.13 11.72
N SER A 65 -16.21 8.94 10.53
CA SER A 65 -15.65 9.46 9.28
C SER A 65 -16.19 10.88 9.05
N TYR A 66 -15.33 11.88 9.23
CA TYR A 66 -15.67 13.28 9.02
C TYR A 66 -15.38 13.67 7.57
N ILE A 67 -16.43 13.81 6.76
CA ILE A 67 -16.31 14.21 5.37
C ILE A 67 -16.31 15.74 5.30
N ASP A 68 -17.34 16.37 5.86
CA ASP A 68 -17.44 17.82 6.01
C ASP A 68 -18.41 18.21 7.15
N ALA A 69 -18.68 19.51 7.30
CA ALA A 69 -19.53 20.04 8.36
C ALA A 69 -21.01 19.63 8.26
N GLN A 70 -21.45 19.09 7.11
CA GLN A 70 -22.83 18.66 6.85
C GLN A 70 -22.93 17.14 6.66
N ARG A 71 -21.82 16.45 6.37
CA ARG A 71 -21.76 15.01 6.09
C ARG A 71 -20.77 14.32 7.02
N GLN A 72 -21.29 13.56 7.96
CA GLN A 72 -20.51 12.77 8.92
C GLN A 72 -21.10 11.37 9.03
N ILE A 73 -20.25 10.34 9.04
CA ILE A 73 -20.65 8.95 9.26
C ILE A 73 -20.16 8.51 10.64
N PHE A 74 -21.08 8.37 11.57
CA PHE A 74 -20.91 7.90 12.93
C PHE A 74 -21.04 6.38 13.02
N TYR A 75 -20.05 5.76 13.65
CA TYR A 75 -20.02 4.31 13.91
C TYR A 75 -20.60 3.94 15.28
N TYR A 76 -21.35 4.88 15.88
CA TYR A 76 -22.07 4.76 17.14
C TYR A 76 -23.37 5.59 17.09
N PRO A 77 -24.37 5.35 17.95
CA PRO A 77 -25.67 6.02 17.87
C PRO A 77 -25.62 7.40 18.53
N THR A 78 -25.00 8.38 17.84
CA THR A 78 -24.89 9.76 18.34
C THR A 78 -26.27 10.38 18.60
N ARG A 79 -26.37 11.12 19.71
CA ARG A 79 -27.49 11.98 20.08
C ARG A 79 -27.14 13.46 19.91
N ARG A 80 -25.84 13.80 19.98
CA ARG A 80 -25.32 15.16 19.91
C ARG A 80 -25.27 15.70 18.48
N PHE A 81 -25.00 14.85 17.50
CA PHE A 81 -24.71 15.26 16.11
C PHE A 81 -25.76 14.81 15.10
N GLN A 82 -27.02 14.65 15.53
CA GLN A 82 -28.10 14.13 14.68
C GLN A 82 -28.34 14.96 13.41
N ALA A 83 -28.03 16.25 13.42
CA ALA A 83 -28.23 17.12 12.26
C ALA A 83 -27.22 16.87 11.12
N THR A 84 -26.06 16.29 11.43
CA THR A 84 -24.95 16.05 10.48
C THR A 84 -24.68 14.56 10.26
N ASP A 85 -25.32 13.69 11.05
CA ASP A 85 -25.25 12.23 10.97
C ASP A 85 -25.97 11.69 9.71
N GLN A 86 -25.20 11.15 8.77
CA GLN A 86 -25.67 10.52 7.54
C GLN A 86 -25.61 8.98 7.59
N SER A 87 -25.35 8.41 8.77
CA SER A 87 -25.07 6.99 8.93
C SER A 87 -26.33 6.14 8.83
N SER A 88 -26.18 4.98 8.21
CA SER A 88 -27.15 3.89 8.29
C SER A 88 -27.25 3.33 9.72
N VAL A 89 -28.27 2.51 9.96
CA VAL A 89 -28.44 1.77 11.23
C VAL A 89 -27.24 0.84 11.48
N THR A 90 -26.72 0.21 10.43
CA THR A 90 -25.59 -0.73 10.54
C THR A 90 -24.30 -0.01 10.94
N GLU A 91 -24.03 1.15 10.36
CA GLU A 91 -22.87 1.97 10.72
C GLU A 91 -22.96 2.43 12.18
N ARG A 92 -24.10 2.98 12.61
CA ARG A 92 -24.31 3.41 14.00
C ARG A 92 -24.18 2.30 15.04
N SER A 93 -24.21 1.03 14.63
CA SER A 93 -24.17 -0.10 15.55
C SER A 93 -22.75 -0.66 15.77
N GLN A 94 -21.75 -0.26 14.98
CA GLN A 94 -20.44 -0.92 14.94
C GLN A 94 -19.70 -0.87 16.29
N LEU A 95 -19.59 0.30 16.92
CA LEU A 95 -18.92 0.43 18.21
C LEU A 95 -19.66 -0.33 19.32
N SER A 96 -21.00 -0.36 19.27
CA SER A 96 -21.80 -1.17 20.19
C SER A 96 -21.54 -2.68 20.02
N TYR A 97 -21.39 -3.16 18.78
CA TYR A 97 -21.02 -4.55 18.51
C TYR A 97 -19.61 -4.87 19.02
N ALA A 98 -18.64 -3.99 18.79
CA ALA A 98 -17.28 -4.15 19.29
C ALA A 98 -17.24 -4.24 20.82
N LEU A 99 -17.87 -3.29 21.52
CA LEU A 99 -17.88 -3.23 22.98
C LEU A 99 -18.62 -4.43 23.61
N GLN A 100 -19.78 -4.80 23.07
CA GLN A 100 -20.52 -5.97 23.57
C GLN A 100 -19.71 -7.24 23.39
N SER A 101 -19.13 -7.45 22.21
CA SER A 101 -18.30 -8.61 21.93
C SER A 101 -17.06 -8.67 22.81
N ALA A 102 -16.43 -7.52 23.04
CA ALA A 102 -15.28 -7.40 23.92
C ALA A 102 -15.63 -7.74 25.38
N LYS A 103 -16.79 -7.28 25.87
CA LYS A 103 -17.31 -7.64 27.19
C LYS A 103 -17.56 -9.14 27.33
N ASP A 104 -18.16 -9.76 26.31
CA ASP A 104 -18.47 -11.19 26.30
C ASP A 104 -17.19 -12.06 26.31
N ASN A 105 -16.05 -11.54 25.85
CA ASN A 105 -14.78 -12.27 25.70
C ASN A 105 -13.64 -11.72 26.58
N ASN A 106 -13.92 -10.82 27.52
CA ASN A 106 -12.92 -10.16 28.37
C ASN A 106 -11.76 -9.50 27.59
N ILE A 107 -12.11 -8.71 26.57
CA ILE A 107 -11.17 -7.96 25.73
C ILE A 107 -11.20 -6.48 26.12
N ASP A 108 -10.03 -5.88 26.14
CA ASP A 108 -9.80 -4.47 26.34
C ASP A 108 -10.02 -3.68 25.05
N VAL A 109 -10.68 -2.54 25.14
CA VAL A 109 -11.02 -1.67 24.02
C VAL A 109 -10.46 -0.28 24.22
N TYR A 110 -9.77 0.23 23.20
CA TYR A 110 -9.38 1.63 23.11
C TYR A 110 -10.35 2.34 22.18
N LEU A 111 -11.06 3.33 22.72
CA LEU A 111 -12.11 4.04 21.98
C LEU A 111 -11.47 4.94 20.92
N PRO A 112 -11.81 4.80 19.63
CA PRO A 112 -11.27 5.69 18.62
C PRO A 112 -11.97 7.04 18.59
N LEU A 113 -11.25 8.05 18.12
CA LEU A 113 -11.83 9.35 17.79
C LEU A 113 -12.21 9.40 16.31
N GLN A 114 -12.40 10.61 15.78
CA GLN A 114 -12.74 10.88 14.40
C GLN A 114 -11.52 10.93 13.48
N LEU A 115 -11.77 10.75 12.18
CA LEU A 115 -10.81 10.98 11.11
C LEU A 115 -11.47 11.75 9.96
N SER A 116 -10.80 12.81 9.51
CA SER A 116 -11.03 13.45 8.21
C SER A 116 -9.80 13.28 7.34
N GLU A 117 -9.64 12.11 6.73
CA GLU A 117 -8.37 11.67 6.13
C GLU A 117 -7.86 12.63 5.05
N ALA A 118 -8.70 12.96 4.06
CA ALA A 118 -8.32 13.85 2.96
C ALA A 118 -7.94 15.25 3.46
N SER A 119 -8.74 15.83 4.37
CA SER A 119 -8.48 17.15 4.95
C SER A 119 -7.21 17.14 5.82
N TRP A 120 -6.97 16.04 6.53
CA TRP A 120 -5.79 15.86 7.37
C TRP A 120 -4.51 15.87 6.55
N PHE A 121 -4.41 15.00 5.53
CA PHE A 121 -3.21 14.94 4.70
C PHE A 121 -3.01 16.24 3.91
N GLN A 122 -4.08 16.86 3.42
CA GLN A 122 -3.99 18.17 2.78
C GLN A 122 -3.42 19.25 3.72
N ALA A 123 -3.86 19.26 4.98
CA ALA A 123 -3.37 20.19 6.00
C ALA A 123 -1.93 19.88 6.44
N LEU A 124 -1.58 18.60 6.51
CA LEU A 124 -0.23 18.12 6.84
C LEU A 124 0.78 18.53 5.76
N TYR A 125 0.44 18.37 4.48
CA TYR A 125 1.29 18.77 3.36
C TYR A 125 1.45 20.30 3.24
N ASP A 126 0.48 21.07 3.74
CA ASP A 126 0.59 22.53 3.94
C ASP A 126 1.32 22.89 5.25
N HIS A 127 1.92 21.92 5.95
CA HIS A 127 2.62 22.12 7.23
C HIS A 127 1.77 22.85 8.30
N PHE A 128 0.45 22.74 8.20
CA PHE A 128 -0.51 23.50 9.00
C PHE A 128 -0.28 25.02 8.95
N GLU A 129 0.24 25.53 7.83
CA GLU A 129 0.65 26.92 7.70
C GLU A 129 -0.55 27.86 7.57
N SER A 130 -1.45 27.54 6.64
CA SER A 130 -2.57 28.39 6.30
C SER A 130 -3.57 28.62 7.45
N PRO A 131 -4.30 29.76 7.46
CA PRO A 131 -5.38 29.98 8.42
C PRO A 131 -6.44 28.87 8.40
N GLY A 132 -6.70 28.27 7.23
CA GLY A 132 -7.63 27.16 7.04
C GLY A 132 -7.16 25.88 7.72
N SER A 133 -5.91 25.46 7.52
CA SER A 133 -5.35 24.26 8.14
C SER A 133 -5.23 24.40 9.67
N GLN A 134 -4.89 25.59 10.19
CA GLN A 134 -4.93 25.85 11.64
C GLN A 134 -6.35 25.83 12.22
N ALA A 135 -7.33 26.38 11.50
CA ALA A 135 -8.74 26.31 11.93
C ALA A 135 -9.23 24.87 11.95
N PHE A 136 -8.86 24.07 10.93
CA PHE A 136 -9.14 22.64 10.87
C PHE A 136 -8.58 21.88 12.08
N LEU A 137 -7.33 22.14 12.51
CA LEU A 137 -6.77 21.51 13.72
C LEU A 137 -7.61 21.81 14.97
N LYS A 138 -7.96 23.09 15.20
CA LYS A 138 -8.73 23.53 16.38
C LYS A 138 -10.16 22.97 16.38
N GLN A 139 -10.79 22.92 15.20
CA GLN A 139 -12.12 22.35 15.02
C GLN A 139 -12.09 20.83 15.24
N SER A 140 -11.08 20.15 14.68
CA SER A 140 -10.85 18.71 14.88
C SER A 140 -10.62 18.38 16.35
N ALA A 141 -9.88 19.22 17.08
CA ALA A 141 -9.68 19.06 18.53
C ALA A 141 -11.01 19.16 19.28
N SER A 142 -11.75 20.23 19.02
CA SER A 142 -13.06 20.49 19.63
C SER A 142 -14.05 19.36 19.33
N PHE A 143 -14.06 18.85 18.10
CA PHE A 143 -14.95 17.76 17.70
C PHE A 143 -14.55 16.43 18.34
N SER A 144 -13.26 16.12 18.38
CA SER A 144 -12.74 14.90 19.03
C SER A 144 -13.05 14.85 20.53
N ILE A 145 -12.93 15.99 21.22
CA ILE A 145 -13.34 16.14 22.64
C ILE A 145 -14.83 15.82 22.81
N GLN A 146 -15.69 16.40 21.98
CA GLN A 146 -17.13 16.20 22.09
C GLN A 146 -17.56 14.76 21.78
N ILE A 147 -16.86 14.09 20.86
CA ILE A 147 -17.06 12.65 20.58
C ILE A 147 -16.64 11.82 21.79
N ALA A 148 -15.49 12.10 22.40
CA ALA A 148 -15.03 11.39 23.59
C ALA A 148 -16.03 11.50 24.74
N ASP A 149 -16.52 12.72 25.02
CA ASP A 149 -17.56 12.96 26.03
C ASP A 149 -18.81 12.11 25.77
N GLU A 150 -19.31 12.13 24.53
CA GLU A 150 -20.51 11.41 24.17
C GLU A 150 -20.32 9.89 24.27
N MET A 151 -19.18 9.35 23.81
CA MET A 151 -18.90 7.92 23.92
C MET A 151 -18.79 7.47 25.38
N ILE A 152 -18.15 8.24 26.26
CA ILE A 152 -18.08 7.91 27.68
C ILE A 152 -19.46 8.02 28.34
N GLN A 153 -20.27 9.01 27.97
CA GLN A 153 -21.66 9.11 28.44
C GLN A 153 -22.50 7.90 28.01
N LEU A 154 -22.34 7.43 26.76
CA LEU A 154 -23.10 6.31 26.21
C LEU A 154 -22.64 4.96 26.75
N TYR A 155 -21.33 4.77 26.92
CA TYR A 155 -20.73 3.45 27.12
C TYR A 155 -19.97 3.29 28.43
N GLY A 156 -19.47 4.37 29.03
CA GLY A 156 -18.56 4.33 30.18
C GLY A 156 -19.12 3.49 31.34
N ALA A 157 -20.37 3.69 31.72
CA ALA A 157 -20.99 2.92 32.81
C ALA A 157 -21.17 1.43 32.49
N SER A 158 -21.51 1.09 31.24
CA SER A 158 -21.83 -0.30 30.85
C SER A 158 -20.60 -1.15 30.52
N TYR A 159 -19.49 -0.47 30.18
CA TYR A 159 -18.27 -1.06 29.65
C TYR A 159 -17.00 -0.58 30.37
N ALA A 160 -17.12 -0.08 31.61
CA ALA A 160 -15.99 0.44 32.40
C ALA A 160 -14.83 -0.57 32.53
N SER A 161 -15.12 -1.87 32.59
CA SER A 161 -14.09 -2.91 32.63
C SER A 161 -13.35 -3.09 31.32
N GLN A 162 -13.98 -2.81 30.17
CA GLN A 162 -13.42 -3.01 28.84
C GLN A 162 -12.72 -1.77 28.31
N ILE A 163 -13.25 -0.57 28.57
CA ILE A 163 -12.67 0.68 28.05
C ILE A 163 -11.36 0.98 28.80
N LYS A 164 -10.22 0.87 28.09
CA LYS A 164 -8.87 1.09 28.65
C LYS A 164 -8.21 2.39 28.22
N GLY A 165 -8.88 3.19 27.41
CA GLY A 165 -8.28 4.41 26.89
C GLY A 165 -8.86 4.84 25.56
N PHE A 166 -8.11 5.68 24.87
CA PHE A 166 -8.48 6.28 23.60
C PHE A 166 -7.39 6.07 22.55
N TYR A 167 -7.80 5.94 21.30
CA TYR A 167 -6.92 5.90 20.13
C TYR A 167 -7.07 7.19 19.31
N LEU A 168 -5.94 7.84 19.01
CA LEU A 168 -5.85 9.03 18.17
C LEU A 168 -5.65 8.63 16.70
N PRO A 169 -6.64 8.79 15.80
CA PRO A 169 -6.57 8.25 14.45
C PRO A 169 -5.78 9.08 13.43
N PHE A 170 -5.40 10.33 13.77
CA PHE A 170 -4.63 11.15 12.83
C PHE A 170 -3.18 10.68 12.76
N GLU A 171 -2.84 10.10 11.63
CA GLU A 171 -1.54 9.49 11.37
C GLU A 171 -0.53 10.54 10.89
N VAL A 172 0.69 10.45 11.42
CA VAL A 172 1.87 11.18 10.93
C VAL A 172 2.92 10.16 10.53
N ASP A 173 3.90 10.57 9.73
CA ASP A 173 4.99 9.71 9.31
C ASP A 173 6.35 10.38 9.52
N ASN A 174 7.40 9.59 9.41
CA ASN A 174 8.80 10.03 9.52
C ASN A 174 9.34 10.70 8.24
N ALA A 175 8.47 11.02 7.27
CA ALA A 175 8.84 11.58 5.97
C ALA A 175 8.31 13.01 5.74
N ASN A 176 7.20 13.39 6.38
CA ASN A 176 6.42 14.59 6.06
C ASN A 176 6.24 15.56 7.25
N LEU A 177 6.39 15.09 8.49
CA LEU A 177 6.31 15.96 9.67
C LEU A 177 7.67 16.05 10.36
N TYR A 178 8.42 17.10 10.03
CA TYR A 178 9.66 17.43 10.72
C TYR A 178 9.47 18.63 11.66
N GLU A 179 10.48 18.83 12.50
CA GLU A 179 10.59 19.83 13.56
C GLU A 179 10.17 21.26 13.14
N GLY A 180 9.92 22.12 14.12
CA GLY A 180 9.56 23.52 13.90
C GLY A 180 8.06 23.79 13.93
N GLN A 181 7.61 24.84 13.23
CA GLN A 181 6.27 25.39 13.44
C GLN A 181 5.13 24.42 13.11
N ALA A 182 5.31 23.49 12.18
CA ALA A 182 4.30 22.49 11.85
C ALA A 182 3.99 21.58 13.06
N LEU A 183 5.05 21.05 13.67
CA LEU A 183 4.98 20.24 14.90
C LEU A 183 4.37 21.05 16.05
N GLU A 184 4.82 22.28 16.27
CA GLU A 184 4.28 23.16 17.33
C GLU A 184 2.78 23.41 17.15
N ARG A 185 2.32 23.65 15.93
CA ARG A 185 0.90 23.88 15.63
C ARG A 185 0.07 22.63 15.85
N TRP A 186 0.55 21.46 15.43
CA TRP A 186 -0.14 20.20 15.68
C TRP A 186 -0.26 19.90 17.18
N ILE A 187 0.84 20.05 17.93
CA ILE A 187 0.84 19.90 19.38
C ILE A 187 -0.14 20.87 20.03
N ARG A 188 0.03 22.18 19.76
CA ARG A 188 -0.72 23.24 20.44
C ARG A 188 -2.21 23.24 20.10
N TYR A 189 -2.57 23.03 18.84
CA TYR A 189 -3.94 23.20 18.37
C TYR A 189 -4.75 21.90 18.39
N TYR A 190 -4.10 20.74 18.39
CA TYR A 190 -4.78 19.45 18.41
C TYR A 190 -4.39 18.57 19.60
N LEU A 191 -3.13 18.12 19.70
CA LEU A 191 -2.77 17.08 20.66
C LEU A 191 -2.93 17.54 22.11
N GLN A 192 -2.44 18.72 22.47
CA GLN A 192 -2.51 19.23 23.84
C GLN A 192 -3.96 19.37 24.35
N PRO A 193 -4.88 20.10 23.68
CA PRO A 193 -6.25 20.23 24.16
C PRO A 193 -6.99 18.89 24.19
N VAL A 194 -6.79 18.02 23.19
CA VAL A 194 -7.45 16.70 23.16
C VAL A 194 -6.93 15.82 24.29
N THR A 195 -5.62 15.62 24.38
CA THR A 195 -5.03 14.67 25.33
C THR A 195 -5.23 15.09 26.78
N ALA A 196 -5.20 16.39 27.09
CA ALA A 196 -5.54 16.90 28.41
C ALA A 196 -6.99 16.55 28.79
N HIS A 197 -7.95 16.80 27.88
CA HIS A 197 -9.35 16.45 28.11
C HIS A 197 -9.57 14.94 28.27
N LEU A 198 -8.92 14.12 27.44
CA LEU A 198 -9.02 12.66 27.55
C LEU A 198 -8.47 12.14 28.89
N ARG A 199 -7.39 12.75 29.40
CA ARG A 199 -6.84 12.42 30.71
C ARG A 199 -7.81 12.78 31.83
N ASP A 200 -8.47 13.93 31.77
CA ASP A 200 -9.50 14.31 32.75
C ASP A 200 -10.70 13.36 32.70
N LEU A 201 -11.09 12.94 31.49
CA LEU A 201 -12.24 12.07 31.26
C LEU A 201 -12.00 10.62 31.70
N LEU A 202 -10.77 10.12 31.56
CA LEU A 202 -10.37 8.78 31.98
C LEU A 202 -8.93 8.79 32.55
N PRO A 203 -8.75 9.15 33.84
CA PRO A 203 -7.43 9.39 34.44
C PRO A 203 -6.45 8.21 34.35
N GLU A 204 -6.95 6.97 34.43
CA GLU A 204 -6.15 5.74 34.35
C GLU A 204 -6.10 5.16 32.91
N GLY A 205 -6.79 5.79 31.96
CA GLY A 205 -6.84 5.33 30.57
C GLY A 205 -5.57 5.68 29.82
N ARG A 206 -5.15 4.84 28.87
CA ARG A 206 -4.04 5.14 27.98
C ARG A 206 -4.49 5.98 26.78
N ILE A 207 -3.58 6.78 26.23
CA ILE A 207 -3.81 7.57 25.02
C ILE A 207 -2.80 7.13 23.96
N LEU A 208 -3.33 6.42 22.96
CA LEU A 208 -2.57 5.70 21.95
C LEU A 208 -2.46 6.51 20.67
N THR A 209 -1.30 6.46 20.04
CA THR A 209 -1.08 6.93 18.66
C THR A 209 -0.32 5.88 17.86
N SER A 210 -0.63 5.75 16.57
CA SER A 210 -0.05 4.75 15.68
C SER A 210 0.51 5.38 14.39
N PRO A 211 1.62 6.14 14.48
CA PRO A 211 2.21 6.81 13.32
C PRO A 211 2.87 5.81 12.36
N LEU A 212 3.14 6.21 11.11
CA LEU A 212 3.74 5.34 10.10
C LEU A 212 5.27 5.44 10.10
N LEU A 213 5.93 4.29 10.09
CA LEU A 213 7.36 4.21 9.83
C LEU A 213 7.63 3.89 8.36
N TYR A 214 8.06 4.89 7.60
CA TYR A 214 8.46 4.77 6.20
C TYR A 214 9.98 4.69 6.07
N THR A 215 10.50 3.48 5.79
CA THR A 215 11.96 3.27 5.72
C THR A 215 12.53 3.31 4.30
N ASN A 216 11.67 3.27 3.27
CA ASN A 216 12.08 3.04 1.88
C ASN A 216 12.96 1.80 1.67
N LEU A 217 12.94 0.85 2.63
CA LEU A 217 13.83 -0.31 2.68
C LEU A 217 15.33 0.07 2.73
N VAL A 218 15.64 1.25 3.27
CA VAL A 218 17.00 1.75 3.47
C VAL A 218 17.29 1.78 4.97
N GLN A 219 18.54 1.42 5.34
CA GLN A 219 18.97 1.56 6.73
C GLN A 219 18.91 3.04 7.14
N PRO A 220 18.30 3.37 8.29
CA PRO A 220 18.19 4.76 8.69
C PRO A 220 19.56 5.32 9.04
N SER A 221 19.78 6.58 8.66
CA SER A 221 20.93 7.36 9.09
C SER A 221 20.80 7.74 10.57
N ARG A 222 21.89 8.24 11.16
CA ARG A 222 21.85 8.79 12.53
C ARG A 222 20.92 10.01 12.63
N ASN A 223 20.78 10.78 11.55
CA ASN A 223 19.92 11.95 11.53
C ASN A 223 18.46 11.53 11.48
N ASP A 224 18.11 10.53 10.65
CA ASP A 224 16.73 10.05 10.49
C ASP A 224 16.15 9.61 11.84
N VAL A 225 16.91 8.82 12.61
CA VAL A 225 16.46 8.37 13.94
C VAL A 225 16.48 9.50 14.99
N ALA A 226 17.35 10.50 14.84
CA ALA A 226 17.44 11.63 15.77
C ALA A 226 16.28 12.61 15.60
N GLU A 227 15.92 12.95 14.36
CA GLU A 227 14.79 13.82 14.02
C GLU A 227 13.47 13.21 14.48
N TRP A 228 13.26 11.92 14.22
CA TRP A 228 12.09 11.19 14.71
C TRP A 228 12.00 11.21 16.24
N ASN A 229 13.10 10.92 16.92
CA ASN A 229 13.15 10.93 18.39
C ASN A 229 12.88 12.33 18.96
N SER A 230 13.44 13.37 18.35
CA SER A 230 13.24 14.76 18.75
C SER A 230 11.78 15.18 18.63
N MET A 231 11.14 14.84 17.50
CA MET A 231 9.71 15.07 17.30
C MET A 231 8.87 14.43 18.41
N TRP A 232 9.07 13.13 18.67
CA TRP A 232 8.27 12.41 19.67
C TRP A 232 8.55 12.85 21.11
N ARG A 233 9.79 13.22 21.45
CA ARG A 233 10.08 13.85 22.75
C ARG A 233 9.30 15.13 22.93
N SER A 234 9.27 16.00 21.91
CA SER A 234 8.50 17.24 21.93
C SER A 234 7.01 16.98 22.16
N VAL A 235 6.45 15.93 21.56
CA VAL A 235 5.06 15.49 21.81
C VAL A 235 4.89 15.02 23.26
N PHE A 236 5.75 14.13 23.77
CA PHE A 236 5.59 13.59 25.11
C PHE A 236 5.77 14.63 26.22
N ASP A 237 6.61 15.64 25.99
CA ASP A 237 6.88 16.72 26.95
C ASP A 237 5.69 17.67 27.08
N GLN A 238 4.86 17.82 26.04
CA GLN A 238 3.82 18.85 25.96
C GLN A 238 2.38 18.30 25.97
N THR A 239 2.20 16.98 25.96
CA THR A 239 0.89 16.32 25.80
C THR A 239 0.75 15.12 26.73
N GLU A 240 -0.48 14.63 26.92
CA GLU A 240 -0.78 13.43 27.74
C GLU A 240 -0.75 12.11 26.97
N VAL A 241 -0.22 12.09 25.73
CA VAL A 241 0.02 10.84 24.98
C VAL A 241 0.97 9.95 25.79
N ASP A 242 0.66 8.66 25.93
CA ASP A 242 1.43 7.74 26.78
C ASP A 242 1.74 6.40 26.09
N THR A 243 1.41 6.28 24.81
CA THR A 243 1.67 5.06 24.05
C THR A 243 2.01 5.42 22.62
N LEU A 244 3.25 5.14 22.22
CA LEU A 244 3.72 5.20 20.84
C LEU A 244 3.67 3.81 20.24
N MET A 245 2.91 3.64 19.16
CA MET A 245 2.73 2.35 18.52
C MET A 245 2.94 2.44 17.01
N PRO A 246 4.18 2.61 16.51
CA PRO A 246 4.41 2.85 15.09
C PRO A 246 3.91 1.66 14.25
N GLN A 247 3.25 1.96 13.14
CA GLN A 247 3.01 1.01 12.06
C GLN A 247 4.38 0.64 11.48
N ASP A 248 4.72 -0.64 11.49
CA ASP A 248 6.07 -1.06 11.12
C ASP A 248 6.38 -0.84 9.63
N GLY A 249 5.36 -0.69 8.78
CA GLY A 249 5.49 -0.47 7.33
C GLY A 249 5.82 -1.74 6.56
N ALA A 250 5.82 -2.91 7.21
CA ALA A 250 6.18 -4.15 6.57
C ALA A 250 5.08 -4.66 5.64
N GLY A 251 3.81 -4.43 5.99
CA GLY A 251 2.66 -4.82 5.16
C GLY A 251 2.49 -3.93 3.95
N TRP A 252 2.76 -2.63 4.09
CA TRP A 252 2.94 -1.67 3.00
C TRP A 252 4.21 -1.92 2.17
N GLU A 253 5.09 -2.79 2.67
CA GLU A 253 6.34 -3.19 2.03
C GLU A 253 7.32 -2.03 1.85
N SER A 254 7.26 -1.03 2.75
CA SER A 254 8.23 0.06 2.88
C SER A 254 9.33 -0.24 3.90
N SER A 255 9.19 -1.31 4.67
CA SER A 255 10.18 -1.79 5.63
C SER A 255 10.28 -3.33 5.66
N SER A 256 11.29 -3.82 6.37
CA SER A 256 11.47 -5.23 6.71
C SER A 256 12.27 -5.35 8.01
N ALA A 257 12.37 -6.58 8.52
CA ALA A 257 13.23 -6.91 9.66
C ALA A 257 14.65 -6.33 9.57
N ASP A 258 15.18 -6.13 8.36
CA ASP A 258 16.52 -5.60 8.15
C ASP A 258 16.65 -4.16 8.67
N GLN A 259 15.61 -3.31 8.53
CA GLN A 259 15.65 -1.90 8.97
C GLN A 259 15.04 -1.69 10.36
N LEU A 260 14.05 -2.51 10.76
CA LEU A 260 13.21 -2.25 11.93
C LEU A 260 13.98 -2.22 13.26
N GLY A 261 14.97 -3.10 13.45
CA GLY A 261 15.71 -3.19 14.71
C GLY A 261 16.42 -1.89 15.11
N THR A 262 16.95 -1.14 14.14
CA THR A 262 17.65 0.13 14.39
C THR A 262 16.67 1.22 14.86
N TRP A 263 15.52 1.33 14.19
CA TRP A 263 14.47 2.27 14.55
C TRP A 263 13.93 2.00 15.96
N TYR A 264 13.55 0.75 16.25
CA TYR A 264 12.93 0.39 17.53
C TYR A 264 13.87 0.48 18.72
N ARG A 265 15.17 0.19 18.54
CA ARG A 265 16.18 0.47 19.57
C ARG A 265 16.22 1.95 19.91
N SER A 266 16.32 2.80 18.89
CA SER A 266 16.41 4.25 19.06
C SER A 266 15.16 4.82 19.76
N MET A 267 13.98 4.33 19.39
CA MET A 267 12.73 4.72 20.04
C MET A 267 12.67 4.26 21.50
N SER A 268 13.12 3.04 21.81
CA SER A 268 13.17 2.54 23.19
C SER A 268 14.07 3.43 24.08
N ASP A 269 15.24 3.83 23.58
CA ASP A 269 16.14 4.74 24.29
C ASP A 269 15.48 6.10 24.52
N MET A 270 14.81 6.64 23.50
CA MET A 270 14.07 7.90 23.58
C MET A 270 12.93 7.84 24.61
N ILE A 271 12.16 6.74 24.65
CA ILE A 271 11.09 6.52 25.64
C ILE A 271 11.64 6.44 27.06
N ALA A 272 12.79 5.81 27.27
CA ALA A 272 13.43 5.78 28.59
C ALA A 272 13.79 7.20 29.09
N VAL A 273 14.27 8.06 28.19
CA VAL A 273 14.56 9.46 28.49
C VAL A 273 13.27 10.24 28.79
N SER A 274 12.26 10.16 27.92
CA SER A 274 10.97 10.85 28.13
C SER A 274 10.28 10.45 29.44
N ASN A 275 10.36 9.17 29.84
CA ASN A 275 9.85 8.72 31.14
C ASN A 275 10.61 9.32 32.32
N SER A 276 11.93 9.47 32.18
CA SER A 276 12.75 10.12 33.21
C SER A 276 12.37 11.60 33.34
N ASP A 277 12.18 12.30 32.22
CA ASP A 277 11.79 13.71 32.16
C ASP A 277 10.38 13.91 32.77
N ARG A 278 9.40 13.06 32.41
CA ARG A 278 8.05 13.09 32.99
C ARG A 278 8.02 12.86 34.49
N LYS A 279 8.86 11.95 34.99
CA LYS A 279 8.98 11.70 36.43
C LYS A 279 9.50 12.94 37.17
N LEU A 280 10.46 13.66 36.59
CA LEU A 280 10.96 14.93 37.14
C LEU A 280 9.89 16.03 37.14
N GLN A 281 8.96 15.99 36.18
CA GLN A 281 7.79 16.89 36.09
C GLN A 281 6.63 16.48 37.02
N GLY A 282 6.74 15.37 37.76
CA GLY A 282 5.69 14.88 38.66
C GLY A 282 4.48 14.25 37.97
N ARG A 283 4.63 13.81 36.71
CA ARG A 283 3.55 13.20 35.92
C ARG A 283 3.41 11.70 36.23
N SER A 284 2.18 11.20 36.33
CA SER A 284 1.86 9.82 36.74
C SER A 284 1.89 8.79 35.59
N ALA A 285 1.73 9.23 34.35
CA ALA A 285 1.64 8.34 33.18
C ALA A 285 3.02 8.09 32.54
N ASN A 286 3.43 6.82 32.47
CA ASN A 286 4.62 6.39 31.75
C ASN A 286 4.30 6.15 30.27
N VAL A 287 5.15 6.68 29.39
CA VAL A 287 5.13 6.38 27.96
C VAL A 287 5.59 4.95 27.72
N GLU A 288 4.86 4.20 26.90
CA GLU A 288 5.25 2.88 26.42
C GLU A 288 5.48 2.88 24.91
N LEU A 289 6.42 2.05 24.48
CA LEU A 289 6.61 1.69 23.08
C LEU A 289 5.91 0.36 22.80
N TRP A 290 4.95 0.38 21.90
CA TRP A 290 4.30 -0.79 21.33
C TRP A 290 4.68 -0.88 19.85
N ASN A 291 4.40 -2.01 19.21
CA ASN A 291 4.54 -2.19 17.77
C ASN A 291 3.16 -2.38 17.15
N ASN A 292 2.90 -1.76 16.00
CA ASN A 292 1.82 -2.16 15.12
C ASN A 292 2.39 -2.92 13.93
N PRO A 293 2.60 -4.25 14.04
CA PRO A 293 3.06 -5.04 12.92
C PRO A 293 1.93 -5.25 11.92
N GLU A 294 2.13 -4.81 10.70
CA GLU A 294 1.14 -4.96 9.65
C GLU A 294 1.07 -6.43 9.18
N SER A 295 -0.09 -7.08 9.35
CA SER A 295 -0.28 -8.50 9.00
C SER A 295 -0.75 -8.73 7.56
N TYR A 296 -0.83 -7.66 6.76
CA TYR A 296 -1.20 -7.72 5.35
C TYR A 296 0.02 -7.69 4.43
N SER A 297 -0.17 -7.94 3.13
CA SER A 297 0.90 -7.77 2.13
C SER A 297 0.36 -7.21 0.82
N MET A 298 1.06 -6.18 0.32
CA MET A 298 0.74 -5.50 -0.95
C MET A 298 1.22 -6.26 -2.19
N SER A 299 2.10 -7.26 -2.04
CA SER A 299 2.63 -8.06 -3.16
C SER A 299 1.54 -8.81 -3.96
N GLY A 300 0.40 -9.11 -3.33
CA GLY A 300 -0.77 -9.75 -3.95
C GLY A 300 -1.34 -10.93 -3.16
N SER A 301 -0.62 -11.42 -2.14
CA SER A 301 -1.11 -12.46 -1.22
C SER A 301 -2.19 -11.97 -0.23
N LYS A 302 -2.36 -10.64 -0.09
CA LYS A 302 -3.28 -9.93 0.82
C LYS A 302 -2.95 -10.08 2.30
N SER A 303 -2.54 -11.27 2.74
CA SER A 303 -2.03 -11.56 4.09
C SER A 303 -0.53 -11.83 4.04
N MET A 304 0.19 -11.41 5.07
CA MET A 304 1.59 -11.73 5.25
C MET A 304 1.73 -13.17 5.77
N ASP A 305 2.64 -13.96 5.20
CA ASP A 305 2.94 -15.29 5.72
C ASP A 305 3.61 -15.22 7.10
N MET A 306 3.47 -16.30 7.88
CA MET A 306 3.95 -16.32 9.27
C MET A 306 5.47 -16.18 9.36
N THR A 307 6.23 -16.70 8.39
CA THR A 307 7.69 -16.53 8.36
C THR A 307 8.07 -15.06 8.32
N ARG A 308 7.46 -14.29 7.40
CA ARG A 308 7.75 -12.86 7.28
C ARG A 308 7.24 -12.06 8.49
N LEU A 309 6.00 -12.31 8.93
CA LEU A 309 5.41 -11.61 10.07
C LEU A 309 6.23 -11.79 11.35
N MET A 310 6.58 -13.03 11.69
CA MET A 310 7.36 -13.32 12.90
C MET A 310 8.78 -12.77 12.79
N LYS A 311 9.45 -12.87 11.64
CA LYS A 311 10.77 -12.29 11.44
C LYS A 311 10.78 -10.78 11.68
N ASN A 312 9.75 -10.05 11.24
CA ASN A 312 9.63 -8.62 11.50
C ASN A 312 9.38 -8.33 13.00
N MET A 313 8.53 -9.14 13.66
CA MET A 313 8.24 -8.98 15.08
C MET A 313 9.47 -9.31 15.95
N GLU A 314 10.23 -10.36 15.63
CA GLU A 314 11.38 -10.84 16.41
C GLU A 314 12.47 -9.77 16.59
N VAL A 315 12.75 -8.97 15.56
CA VAL A 315 13.76 -7.90 15.66
C VAL A 315 13.26 -6.69 16.46
N VAL A 316 11.96 -6.59 16.69
CA VAL A 316 11.29 -5.50 17.41
C VAL A 316 10.97 -5.87 18.85
N ASP A 317 10.64 -7.13 19.12
CA ASP A 317 10.16 -7.68 20.40
C ASP A 317 10.99 -7.23 21.62
N PRO A 318 12.34 -7.18 21.58
CA PRO A 318 13.14 -6.74 22.73
C PRO A 318 12.91 -5.29 23.19
N TYR A 319 12.31 -4.46 22.33
CA TYR A 319 12.17 -3.02 22.54
C TYR A 319 10.73 -2.59 22.89
N VAL A 320 9.76 -3.50 22.76
CA VAL A 320 8.34 -3.16 22.85
C VAL A 320 7.65 -3.90 23.99
N LYS A 321 6.55 -3.34 24.49
CA LYS A 321 5.70 -4.00 25.49
C LYS A 321 4.71 -4.97 24.88
N GLN A 322 4.29 -4.71 23.65
CA GLN A 322 3.28 -5.51 22.96
C GLN A 322 3.23 -5.21 21.46
N HIS A 323 2.62 -6.15 20.73
CA HIS A 323 2.35 -6.05 19.30
C HIS A 323 0.84 -6.01 19.04
N ILE A 324 0.32 -4.94 18.45
CA ILE A 324 -1.10 -4.79 18.10
C ILE A 324 -1.23 -4.64 16.59
N SER A 325 -1.66 -5.68 15.89
CA SER A 325 -1.56 -5.71 14.43
C SER A 325 -2.72 -4.97 13.74
N PHE A 326 -2.37 -4.16 12.75
CA PHE A 326 -3.28 -3.78 11.68
C PHE A 326 -3.23 -4.87 10.57
N SER A 327 -4.30 -5.66 10.37
CA SER A 327 -5.60 -5.62 11.06
C SER A 327 -6.29 -6.97 11.07
N ALA A 328 -7.38 -7.10 11.83
CA ALA A 328 -8.19 -8.31 11.91
C ALA A 328 -8.63 -8.82 10.51
N HIS A 329 -8.88 -7.92 9.56
CA HIS A 329 -9.29 -8.25 8.19
C HIS A 329 -8.27 -9.04 7.38
N SER A 330 -7.00 -8.99 7.79
CA SER A 330 -5.89 -9.58 7.05
C SER A 330 -5.43 -10.90 7.63
N LEU A 331 -5.75 -11.18 8.90
CA LEU A 331 -5.33 -12.40 9.59
C LEU A 331 -6.51 -13.23 10.09
N MET A 332 -7.59 -12.61 10.55
CA MET A 332 -8.66 -13.34 11.23
C MET A 332 -9.63 -14.00 10.25
N PRO A 333 -10.12 -15.22 10.56
CA PRO A 333 -11.12 -15.89 9.75
C PRO A 333 -12.39 -15.05 9.60
N MET A 334 -12.78 -14.79 8.35
CA MET A 334 -14.02 -14.11 8.02
C MET A 334 -14.51 -14.57 6.65
N SER A 335 -15.80 -14.92 6.55
CA SER A 335 -16.42 -15.32 5.28
C SER A 335 -16.37 -14.19 4.26
N GLU A 336 -16.06 -14.52 3.00
CA GLU A 336 -16.04 -13.57 1.87
C GLU A 336 -17.40 -12.96 1.54
N THR A 337 -18.48 -13.54 2.07
CA THR A 337 -19.82 -12.95 2.01
C THR A 337 -19.90 -11.62 2.75
N PHE A 338 -18.96 -11.35 3.66
CA PHE A 338 -18.86 -10.08 4.38
C PHE A 338 -17.77 -9.20 3.78
N LEU A 339 -17.94 -7.88 3.93
CA LEU A 339 -16.92 -6.90 3.59
C LEU A 339 -15.58 -7.26 4.26
N ALA A 340 -14.49 -7.04 3.52
CA ALA A 340 -13.13 -7.41 3.92
C ALA A 340 -12.88 -8.89 4.30
N GLY A 341 -13.88 -9.76 4.16
CA GLY A 341 -13.70 -11.21 4.33
C GLY A 341 -12.82 -11.80 3.23
N GLN A 342 -11.92 -12.69 3.62
CA GLN A 342 -10.97 -13.35 2.73
C GLN A 342 -10.94 -14.85 2.97
N THR A 343 -11.03 -15.61 1.88
CA THR A 343 -11.14 -17.08 1.89
C THR A 343 -9.95 -17.81 2.52
N ASN A 344 -8.75 -17.22 2.49
CA ASN A 344 -7.53 -17.83 2.99
C ASN A 344 -7.15 -17.38 4.41
N ASN A 345 -7.82 -16.38 5.00
CA ASN A 345 -7.48 -15.94 6.36
C ASN A 345 -7.54 -17.09 7.38
N GLU A 346 -8.45 -18.05 7.20
CA GLU A 346 -8.49 -19.27 8.02
C GLU A 346 -7.14 -20.02 8.03
N ALA A 347 -6.47 -20.12 6.89
CA ALA A 347 -5.16 -20.78 6.81
C ALA A 347 -4.06 -19.97 7.51
N TYR A 348 -4.04 -18.64 7.33
CA TYR A 348 -3.08 -17.75 8.01
C TYR A 348 -3.30 -17.70 9.53
N TYR A 349 -4.54 -17.62 9.98
CA TYR A 349 -4.89 -17.68 11.41
C TYR A 349 -4.47 -19.01 12.03
N ARG A 350 -4.77 -20.14 11.38
CA ARG A 350 -4.32 -21.45 11.86
C ARG A 350 -2.81 -21.56 11.91
N ALA A 351 -2.12 -21.05 10.89
CA ALA A 351 -0.66 -21.03 10.87
C ALA A 351 -0.08 -20.18 12.02
N TYR A 352 -0.71 -19.04 12.33
CA TYR A 352 -0.36 -18.23 13.49
C TYR A 352 -0.52 -19.02 14.80
N ILE A 353 -1.72 -19.57 15.05
CA ILE A 353 -2.01 -20.32 16.28
C ILE A 353 -1.09 -21.53 16.45
N GLU A 354 -0.90 -22.32 15.38
CA GLU A 354 -0.04 -23.49 15.40
C GLU A 354 1.41 -23.10 15.70
N SER A 355 1.94 -22.05 15.06
CA SER A 355 3.30 -21.57 15.31
C SER A 355 3.46 -21.10 16.77
N GLN A 356 2.45 -20.42 17.31
CA GLN A 356 2.45 -19.95 18.70
C GLN A 356 2.38 -21.08 19.74
N GLN A 357 1.65 -22.15 19.43
CA GLN A 357 1.57 -23.35 20.26
C GLN A 357 2.89 -24.14 20.24
N LEU A 358 3.54 -24.21 19.09
CA LEU A 358 4.79 -24.95 18.91
C LEU A 358 6.03 -24.17 19.37
N GLY A 359 5.96 -22.85 19.40
CA GLY A 359 7.10 -21.97 19.70
C GLY A 359 8.09 -21.82 18.54
N TYR A 360 7.75 -22.29 17.34
CA TYR A 360 8.52 -22.12 16.10
C TYR A 360 7.58 -22.22 14.89
N ILE A 361 8.05 -21.84 13.71
CA ILE A 361 7.29 -21.91 12.46
C ILE A 361 7.51 -23.28 11.80
N PRO A 362 6.47 -24.13 11.65
CA PRO A 362 6.60 -25.44 11.03
C PRO A 362 7.08 -25.39 9.58
N GLN A 363 8.06 -26.23 9.27
CA GLN A 363 8.45 -26.52 7.88
C GLN A 363 7.54 -27.63 7.34
N LYS A 364 6.72 -27.30 6.34
CA LYS A 364 5.78 -28.22 5.70
C LYS A 364 6.15 -28.40 4.23
N ILE A 365 5.95 -29.61 3.71
CA ILE A 365 6.13 -29.88 2.28
C ILE A 365 4.95 -29.25 1.54
N VAL A 366 5.25 -28.35 0.60
CA VAL A 366 4.27 -27.79 -0.33
C VAL A 366 4.41 -28.47 -1.67
N THR A 367 3.29 -28.96 -2.22
CA THR A 367 3.27 -29.66 -3.50
C THR A 367 3.63 -28.71 -4.64
N LYS A 368 4.47 -29.19 -5.57
CA LYS A 368 4.79 -28.44 -6.79
C LYS A 368 3.51 -28.19 -7.61
N PRO A 369 3.24 -26.95 -8.04
CA PRO A 369 2.02 -26.64 -8.77
C PRO A 369 2.03 -27.26 -10.18
N ALA A 370 0.84 -27.62 -10.66
CA ALA A 370 0.62 -27.95 -12.06
C ALA A 370 0.31 -26.67 -12.84
N VAL A 371 1.08 -26.39 -13.90
CA VAL A 371 0.98 -25.14 -14.65
C VAL A 371 0.82 -25.43 -16.13
N ASN A 372 -0.17 -24.78 -16.75
CA ASN A 372 -0.27 -24.64 -18.19
C ASN A 372 -0.07 -23.17 -18.56
N TYR A 373 0.39 -22.89 -19.77
CA TYR A 373 0.51 -21.51 -20.25
C TYR A 373 0.07 -21.38 -21.71
N THR A 374 -0.30 -20.16 -22.09
CA THR A 374 -0.60 -19.78 -23.47
C THR A 374 -0.01 -18.42 -23.76
N ILE A 375 0.50 -18.22 -24.97
CA ILE A 375 0.94 -16.90 -25.44
C ILE A 375 -0.22 -16.23 -26.16
N VAL A 376 -0.59 -15.03 -25.73
CA VAL A 376 -1.68 -14.21 -26.28
C VAL A 376 -1.07 -12.90 -26.78
N ASN A 377 -1.58 -12.36 -27.88
CA ASN A 377 -1.12 -11.09 -28.48
C ASN A 377 0.41 -11.04 -28.72
N HIS A 378 1.03 -12.19 -29.00
CA HIS A 378 2.46 -12.40 -29.24
C HIS A 378 3.42 -12.13 -28.07
N ASN A 379 3.02 -11.38 -27.04
CA ASN A 379 3.92 -10.95 -25.96
C ASN A 379 3.33 -11.06 -24.54
N ASN A 380 2.10 -11.57 -24.38
CA ASN A 380 1.50 -11.82 -23.07
C ASN A 380 1.48 -13.32 -22.78
N ILE A 381 2.05 -13.71 -21.65
CA ILE A 381 2.12 -15.11 -21.24
C ILE A 381 1.10 -15.33 -20.14
N VAL A 382 0.01 -16.03 -20.48
CA VAL A 382 -1.07 -16.34 -19.55
C VAL A 382 -0.79 -17.71 -18.94
N PHE A 383 -0.47 -17.73 -17.66
CA PHE A 383 -0.33 -18.93 -16.85
C PHE A 383 -1.67 -19.31 -16.23
N ASN A 384 -2.01 -20.59 -16.29
CA ASN A 384 -3.11 -21.21 -15.58
C ASN A 384 -2.53 -22.24 -14.61
N ILE A 385 -2.57 -21.91 -13.33
CA ILE A 385 -1.97 -22.67 -12.24
C ILE A 385 -3.08 -23.47 -11.56
N THR A 386 -3.04 -24.79 -11.68
CA THR A 386 -3.97 -25.69 -11.01
C THR A 386 -3.50 -25.95 -9.59
N ARG A 387 -4.42 -25.78 -8.64
CA ARG A 387 -4.23 -26.05 -7.22
C ARG A 387 -4.00 -27.54 -7.00
N THR A 388 -2.98 -27.88 -6.20
CA THR A 388 -2.55 -29.26 -5.94
C THR A 388 -2.54 -29.62 -4.45
N GLY A 389 -2.85 -28.67 -3.57
CA GLY A 389 -3.00 -28.89 -2.13
C GLY A 389 -3.60 -27.69 -1.38
N GLU A 390 -3.05 -27.42 -0.19
CA GLU A 390 -3.51 -26.37 0.73
C GLU A 390 -2.74 -25.05 0.58
N GLU A 391 -2.05 -24.83 -0.53
CA GLU A 391 -1.35 -23.58 -0.82
C GLU A 391 -2.27 -22.36 -0.75
N THR A 392 -1.75 -21.24 -0.24
CA THR A 392 -2.46 -19.96 -0.13
C THR A 392 -2.10 -19.01 -1.28
N GLY A 393 -1.06 -19.32 -2.04
CA GLY A 393 -0.68 -18.56 -3.23
C GLY A 393 0.46 -19.18 -4.02
N TYR A 394 0.87 -18.44 -5.05
CA TYR A 394 1.99 -18.80 -5.92
C TYR A 394 2.94 -17.62 -6.08
N ALA A 395 4.23 -17.86 -5.90
CA ALA A 395 5.29 -16.90 -6.17
C ALA A 395 5.82 -17.13 -7.59
N ILE A 396 5.84 -16.08 -8.39
CA ILE A 396 6.20 -16.13 -9.80
C ILE A 396 7.47 -15.33 -10.01
N TYR A 397 8.48 -15.99 -10.58
CA TYR A 397 9.76 -15.42 -10.93
C TYR A 397 9.99 -15.52 -12.43
N ARG A 398 10.69 -14.53 -12.94
CA ARG A 398 11.13 -14.43 -14.32
C ARG A 398 12.63 -14.21 -14.37
N THR A 399 13.32 -14.96 -15.21
CA THR A 399 14.74 -14.80 -15.50
C THR A 399 14.92 -14.40 -16.95
N MET A 400 15.53 -13.23 -17.16
CA MET A 400 15.92 -12.71 -18.47
C MET A 400 17.36 -12.21 -18.41
N ASN A 401 18.17 -12.50 -19.43
CA ASN A 401 19.58 -12.11 -19.48
C ASN A 401 20.38 -12.50 -18.21
N GLY A 402 20.07 -13.67 -17.64
CA GLY A 402 20.67 -14.17 -16.40
C GLY A 402 20.19 -13.49 -15.10
N LYS A 403 19.37 -12.43 -15.18
CA LYS A 403 18.80 -11.74 -14.01
C LYS A 403 17.45 -12.34 -13.66
N ARG A 404 17.38 -12.99 -12.50
CA ARG A 404 16.15 -13.52 -11.89
C ARG A 404 15.47 -12.44 -11.05
N ILE A 405 14.20 -12.17 -11.30
CA ILE A 405 13.37 -11.24 -10.54
C ILE A 405 12.07 -11.90 -10.12
N LYS A 406 11.54 -11.54 -8.95
CA LYS A 406 10.17 -11.85 -8.58
C LYS A 406 9.26 -10.87 -9.33
N ILE A 407 8.21 -11.36 -9.98
CA ILE A 407 7.28 -10.49 -10.72
C ILE A 407 5.93 -10.37 -10.01
N LYS A 408 5.48 -11.43 -9.31
CA LYS A 408 4.19 -11.40 -8.63
C LYS A 408 4.06 -12.50 -7.58
N ASP A 409 3.45 -12.17 -6.45
CA ASP A 409 2.70 -13.15 -5.65
C ASP A 409 1.22 -13.13 -6.06
N VAL A 410 0.68 -14.31 -6.33
CA VAL A 410 -0.70 -14.51 -6.76
C VAL A 410 -1.47 -15.26 -5.69
N TYR A 411 -2.59 -14.68 -5.28
CA TYR A 411 -3.50 -15.28 -4.30
C TYR A 411 -4.20 -16.53 -4.85
N ALA A 412 -4.08 -17.67 -4.14
CA ALA A 412 -4.77 -18.90 -4.48
C ALA A 412 -6.08 -19.00 -3.68
N GLU A 413 -7.14 -18.42 -4.21
CA GLU A 413 -8.46 -18.38 -3.58
C GLU A 413 -8.98 -19.79 -3.21
N LYS A 414 -9.38 -19.96 -1.95
CA LYS A 414 -9.94 -21.23 -1.47
C LYS A 414 -11.18 -21.59 -2.28
N GLY A 415 -11.27 -22.85 -2.72
CA GLY A 415 -12.37 -23.34 -3.56
C GLY A 415 -12.20 -23.10 -5.06
N LYS A 416 -11.21 -22.29 -5.47
CA LYS A 416 -10.84 -22.14 -6.88
C LYS A 416 -9.81 -23.20 -7.27
N VAL A 417 -10.14 -24.00 -8.28
CA VAL A 417 -9.26 -25.07 -8.79
C VAL A 417 -8.10 -24.51 -9.60
N THR A 418 -8.33 -23.44 -10.37
CA THR A 418 -7.31 -22.85 -11.26
C THR A 418 -7.20 -21.35 -11.03
N THR A 419 -5.98 -20.88 -10.81
CA THR A 419 -5.65 -19.46 -10.70
C THR A 419 -4.89 -19.01 -11.95
N SER A 420 -5.32 -17.91 -12.55
CA SER A 420 -4.67 -17.37 -13.75
C SER A 420 -3.83 -16.15 -13.40
N PHE A 421 -2.66 -16.03 -14.04
CA PHE A 421 -1.79 -14.86 -13.99
C PHE A 421 -1.27 -14.57 -15.40
N THR A 422 -1.19 -13.30 -15.75
CA THR A 422 -0.64 -12.88 -17.05
C THR A 422 0.64 -12.10 -16.81
N ASP A 423 1.77 -12.63 -17.29
CA ASP A 423 2.95 -11.81 -17.49
C ASP A 423 2.77 -11.01 -18.77
N SER A 424 2.58 -9.69 -18.65
CA SER A 424 2.30 -8.83 -19.79
C SER A 424 3.58 -8.25 -20.38
N GLN A 425 3.64 -8.20 -21.70
CA GLN A 425 4.64 -7.47 -22.49
C GLN A 425 6.09 -7.95 -22.34
N VAL A 426 6.27 -9.27 -22.34
CA VAL A 426 7.59 -9.86 -22.50
C VAL A 426 8.02 -9.65 -23.95
N LEU A 427 9.20 -9.08 -24.18
CA LEU A 427 9.66 -8.75 -25.53
C LEU A 427 9.67 -9.99 -26.44
N PRO A 428 9.14 -9.92 -27.68
CA PRO A 428 9.30 -10.97 -28.67
C PRO A 428 10.77 -11.35 -28.89
N GLY A 429 11.05 -12.62 -29.19
CA GLY A 429 12.41 -13.13 -29.37
C GLY A 429 13.24 -13.28 -28.10
N ALA A 430 12.76 -12.81 -26.93
CA ALA A 430 13.48 -12.98 -25.67
C ALA A 430 13.45 -14.45 -25.20
N ASP A 431 14.62 -14.93 -24.74
CA ASP A 431 14.72 -16.16 -23.96
C ASP A 431 14.39 -15.86 -22.50
N VAL A 432 13.27 -16.41 -22.05
CA VAL A 432 12.73 -16.15 -20.72
C VAL A 432 12.50 -17.45 -19.99
N THR A 433 13.05 -17.57 -18.78
CA THR A 433 12.77 -18.71 -17.91
C THR A 433 11.85 -18.28 -16.78
N TYR A 434 10.75 -19.02 -16.61
CA TYR A 434 9.83 -18.84 -15.50
C TYR A 434 10.05 -19.88 -14.43
N GLU A 435 9.93 -19.45 -13.18
CA GLU A 435 9.80 -20.33 -12.02
C GLU A 435 8.53 -19.97 -11.25
N ILE A 436 7.66 -20.96 -11.05
CA ILE A 436 6.42 -20.81 -10.31
C ILE A 436 6.45 -21.79 -9.13
N MET A 437 6.36 -21.25 -7.92
CA MET A 437 6.35 -22.03 -6.68
C MET A 437 5.04 -21.80 -5.95
N ALA A 438 4.41 -22.87 -5.48
CA ALA A 438 3.32 -22.75 -4.53
C ALA A 438 3.86 -22.38 -3.15
N PHE A 439 3.08 -21.64 -2.37
CA PHE A 439 3.39 -21.33 -0.99
C PHE A 439 2.19 -21.50 -0.06
N ASP A 440 2.45 -21.85 1.20
CA ASP A 440 1.43 -21.96 2.24
C ASP A 440 1.40 -20.73 3.17
N ALA A 441 0.48 -20.75 4.13
CA ALA A 441 0.32 -19.70 5.12
C ALA A 441 1.52 -19.51 6.07
N PHE A 442 2.35 -20.55 6.24
CA PHE A 442 3.57 -20.47 7.05
C PHE A 442 4.69 -19.75 6.29
N GLY A 443 4.65 -19.77 4.96
CA GLY A 443 5.68 -19.24 4.09
C GLY A 443 6.55 -20.33 3.44
N ASN A 444 6.23 -21.61 3.65
CA ASN A 444 6.93 -22.73 3.01
C ASN A 444 6.75 -22.65 1.49
N ARG A 445 7.76 -23.07 0.72
CA ARG A 445 7.75 -23.04 -0.75
C ARG A 445 7.88 -24.46 -1.32
N SER A 446 7.17 -24.73 -2.42
CA SER A 446 7.35 -25.96 -3.19
C SER A 446 8.65 -25.93 -4.00
N ALA A 447 9.06 -27.09 -4.53
CA ALA A 447 9.96 -27.10 -5.69
C ALA A 447 9.32 -26.34 -6.87
N PRO A 448 10.10 -25.64 -7.71
CA PRO A 448 9.55 -24.83 -8.79
C PRO A 448 9.01 -25.69 -9.94
N TYR A 449 7.90 -25.23 -10.53
CA TYR A 449 7.65 -25.44 -11.96
C TYR A 449 8.57 -24.51 -12.73
N THR A 450 9.41 -25.08 -13.60
CA THR A 450 10.36 -24.33 -14.42
C THR A 450 10.02 -24.52 -15.89
N ASN A 451 9.99 -23.42 -16.64
CA ASN A 451 9.77 -23.47 -18.07
C ASN A 451 10.56 -22.38 -18.78
N THR A 452 11.35 -22.76 -19.78
CA THR A 452 12.05 -21.82 -20.65
C THR A 452 11.25 -21.63 -21.92
N LEU A 453 10.98 -20.36 -22.22
CA LEU A 453 10.20 -19.91 -23.35
C LEU A 453 11.09 -19.06 -24.23
N THR A 454 11.12 -19.39 -25.51
CA THR A 454 11.55 -18.46 -26.55
C THR A 454 10.27 -17.95 -27.20
N LEU A 455 9.97 -16.67 -27.00
CA LEU A 455 8.79 -16.09 -27.65
C LEU A 455 9.03 -16.00 -29.16
N PRO A 456 8.00 -16.25 -30.00
CA PRO A 456 8.16 -16.18 -31.43
C PRO A 456 8.78 -14.83 -31.80
N PRO A 457 9.83 -14.82 -32.63
CA PRO A 457 10.37 -13.59 -33.17
C PRO A 457 9.25 -12.84 -33.89
N THR A 458 9.16 -11.54 -33.67
CA THR A 458 8.31 -10.68 -34.52
C THR A 458 9.21 -9.99 -35.53
N ILE A 459 8.66 -9.43 -36.62
CA ILE A 459 9.46 -8.64 -37.56
C ILE A 459 10.15 -7.44 -36.85
N ALA A 460 9.68 -7.07 -35.65
CA ALA A 460 10.28 -6.09 -34.75
C ALA A 460 11.52 -6.57 -33.97
N ASP A 461 12.06 -7.76 -34.24
CA ASP A 461 13.28 -8.29 -33.61
C ASP A 461 14.53 -7.40 -33.77
N GLY A 462 14.49 -6.39 -34.65
CA GLY A 462 15.47 -5.30 -34.69
C GLY A 462 15.55 -4.46 -33.39
N ILE A 463 14.61 -4.63 -32.46
CA ILE A 463 14.66 -4.02 -31.12
C ILE A 463 15.69 -4.73 -30.22
N SER A 464 15.93 -6.04 -30.37
CA SER A 464 16.90 -6.77 -29.53
C SER A 464 18.36 -6.40 -29.82
N ASP A 465 18.64 -5.94 -31.06
CA ASP A 465 19.90 -5.31 -31.47
C ASP A 465 20.00 -3.82 -31.10
N TYR A 466 18.93 -3.25 -30.52
CA TYR A 466 18.90 -1.88 -30.01
C TYR A 466 19.68 -1.81 -28.69
N LYS A 467 21.01 -1.96 -28.76
CA LYS A 467 21.88 -1.39 -27.73
C LYS A 467 21.63 0.11 -27.75
N ILE A 468 21.04 0.66 -26.68
CA ILE A 468 21.12 2.08 -26.36
C ILE A 468 22.60 2.39 -26.10
N ASN A 469 23.35 2.53 -27.19
CA ASN A 469 24.56 3.30 -27.21
C ASN A 469 24.06 4.73 -27.29
N SER A 470 24.01 5.42 -26.14
CA SER A 470 24.02 6.88 -26.11
C SER A 470 25.46 7.42 -26.03
N PRO A 471 26.33 7.30 -27.06
CA PRO A 471 27.27 8.36 -27.33
C PRO A 471 26.53 9.34 -28.23
N SER A 472 26.32 10.56 -27.74
CA SER A 472 26.02 11.77 -28.53
C SER A 472 26.06 11.53 -30.06
N ILE A 473 24.92 11.20 -30.67
CA ILE A 473 24.85 10.97 -32.12
C ILE A 473 24.78 12.34 -32.78
N ASN A 474 25.93 12.74 -33.35
CA ASN A 474 25.96 13.70 -34.43
C ASN A 474 26.03 12.96 -35.77
N MET A 475 25.33 13.53 -36.74
CA MET A 475 24.87 12.93 -37.99
C MET A 475 25.95 12.31 -38.89
N ARG A 476 25.69 11.12 -39.45
CA ARG A 476 25.74 10.78 -40.89
C ARG A 476 25.77 9.27 -41.11
N ALA A 477 24.81 8.77 -41.91
CA ALA A 477 24.91 7.59 -42.78
C ALA A 477 24.97 6.20 -42.09
N LEU A 478 24.40 5.08 -42.58
CA LEU A 478 23.84 4.71 -43.89
C LEU A 478 23.21 3.29 -43.80
N SER A 479 22.32 3.02 -44.78
CA SER A 479 22.14 1.74 -45.51
C SER A 479 21.55 0.51 -44.82
N THR A 480 20.22 0.46 -44.69
CA THR A 480 19.33 -0.37 -45.54
C THR A 480 17.85 -0.01 -45.28
N GLY A 481 17.29 0.86 -46.12
CA GLY A 481 15.95 0.66 -46.69
C GLY A 481 14.65 0.90 -45.91
N LEU A 482 14.62 1.26 -44.62
CA LEU A 482 13.39 1.74 -43.96
C LEU A 482 13.67 2.91 -42.99
N PRO A 483 12.85 3.99 -43.00
CA PRO A 483 12.96 5.05 -42.00
C PRO A 483 12.27 4.64 -40.69
N VAL A 484 13.05 4.48 -39.61
CA VAL A 484 12.52 4.38 -38.25
C VAL A 484 12.43 5.79 -37.66
N GLY A 485 11.23 6.25 -37.34
CA GLY A 485 11.01 7.51 -36.62
C GLY A 485 11.18 7.30 -35.12
N THR A 486 12.33 7.65 -34.55
CA THR A 486 12.49 7.71 -33.08
C THR A 486 12.18 9.13 -32.62
N LEU A 487 11.16 9.29 -31.79
CA LEU A 487 10.85 10.55 -31.11
C LEU A 487 11.34 10.46 -29.67
N THR A 488 12.52 11.04 -29.41
CA THR A 488 13.01 11.24 -28.05
C THR A 488 12.53 12.59 -27.56
N PHE A 489 11.75 12.62 -26.48
CA PHE A 489 11.43 13.86 -25.81
C PHE A 489 12.71 14.34 -25.10
N ALA A 490 13.21 15.52 -25.47
CA ALA A 490 14.49 16.07 -24.98
C ALA A 490 14.54 16.11 -23.44
N ASP A 491 15.72 16.38 -22.86
CA ASP A 491 16.08 16.43 -21.41
C ASP A 491 15.19 17.32 -20.49
N GLN A 492 14.04 17.79 -20.97
CA GLN A 492 12.96 18.41 -20.21
C GLN A 492 11.66 17.61 -20.42
N SER A 493 11.50 16.55 -19.63
CA SER A 493 10.35 15.65 -19.62
C SER A 493 9.01 16.36 -19.35
N GLU A 494 7.96 15.97 -20.07
CA GLU A 494 6.57 16.38 -19.79
C GLU A 494 5.95 15.40 -18.79
N GLY A 495 5.48 15.93 -17.65
CA GLY A 495 4.77 15.16 -16.64
C GLY A 495 3.25 15.30 -16.80
N PHE A 496 2.49 14.22 -16.70
CA PHE A 496 1.03 14.31 -16.63
C PHE A 496 0.58 14.30 -15.16
N SER A 497 -0.35 15.17 -14.77
CA SER A 497 -0.98 15.18 -13.44
C SER A 497 -2.50 15.37 -13.56
N TYR A 498 -3.24 15.21 -12.48
CA TYR A 498 -4.69 15.45 -12.43
C TYR A 498 -4.99 16.70 -11.58
N GLU A 499 -5.79 17.61 -12.13
CA GLU A 499 -6.45 18.70 -11.38
C GLU A 499 -7.97 18.55 -11.54
N GLY A 500 -8.62 17.89 -10.58
CA GLY A 500 -10.05 17.56 -10.67
C GLY A 500 -10.32 16.44 -11.69
N ASP A 501 -11.23 16.68 -12.64
CA ASP A 501 -11.60 15.77 -13.75
C ASP A 501 -10.75 15.96 -15.01
N ARG A 502 -9.67 16.74 -14.92
CA ARG A 502 -8.81 17.12 -16.05
C ARG A 502 -7.37 16.65 -15.84
N VAL A 503 -6.77 16.11 -16.90
CA VAL A 503 -5.33 15.84 -16.95
C VAL A 503 -4.60 17.13 -17.34
N VAL A 504 -3.64 17.55 -16.54
CA VAL A 504 -2.76 18.70 -16.79
C VAL A 504 -1.37 18.19 -17.16
N ALA A 505 -0.90 18.53 -18.36
CA ALA A 505 0.50 18.33 -18.75
C ALA A 505 1.33 19.45 -18.11
N THR A 506 2.28 19.08 -17.25
CA THR A 506 3.12 20.02 -16.49
C THR A 506 4.57 19.84 -16.93
N ARG A 507 5.17 20.91 -17.46
CA ARG A 507 6.63 21.01 -17.64
C ARG A 507 7.19 21.51 -16.31
N LEU A 508 8.09 20.75 -15.70
CA LEU A 508 8.60 20.98 -14.34
C LEU A 508 9.48 22.24 -14.15
N THR A 509 9.25 23.31 -14.92
CA THR A 509 9.83 24.63 -14.62
C THR A 509 8.84 25.79 -14.57
N GLN A 510 7.63 25.71 -15.16
CA GLN A 510 6.61 26.77 -15.06
C GLN A 510 5.18 26.24 -15.31
N HIS A 511 4.23 26.56 -14.42
CA HIS A 511 2.79 26.47 -14.72
C HIS A 511 2.47 27.46 -15.86
N ARG A 512 2.23 26.95 -17.07
CA ARG A 512 1.66 27.71 -18.20
C ARG A 512 0.53 26.93 -18.85
N ALA A 513 -0.45 27.65 -19.40
CA ALA A 513 -1.50 27.07 -20.21
C ALA A 513 -0.93 26.45 -21.50
N TYR A 514 -1.60 25.37 -21.96
CA TYR A 514 -1.30 24.60 -23.16
C TYR A 514 -0.96 25.47 -24.37
N VAL A 515 0.20 25.25 -25.00
CA VAL A 515 0.50 25.74 -26.33
C VAL A 515 0.78 24.53 -27.20
N SER A 516 -0.07 24.31 -28.21
CA SER A 516 0.15 23.28 -29.23
C SER A 516 1.53 23.49 -29.86
N TRP A 517 2.47 22.60 -29.57
CA TRP A 517 3.77 22.60 -30.23
C TRP A 517 3.64 21.83 -31.54
N THR A 518 4.00 22.48 -32.64
CA THR A 518 4.08 21.85 -33.96
C THR A 518 5.55 21.85 -34.35
N GLU A 519 6.21 20.70 -34.24
CA GLU A 519 7.51 20.52 -34.88
C GLU A 519 7.27 19.97 -36.29
N LYS A 520 7.79 20.71 -37.26
CA LYS A 520 7.73 20.34 -38.66
C LYS A 520 9.12 19.87 -39.07
N ARG A 521 9.26 18.59 -39.40
CA ARG A 521 10.43 18.04 -40.08
C ARG A 521 10.05 17.70 -41.52
N ASP A 522 11.03 17.55 -42.39
CA ASP A 522 10.79 17.34 -43.83
C ASP A 522 10.15 15.97 -44.15
N ASP A 523 10.08 15.08 -43.16
CA ASP A 523 9.62 13.69 -43.25
C ASP A 523 8.30 13.38 -42.51
N TYR A 524 7.89 14.17 -41.50
CA TYR A 524 6.60 14.04 -40.79
C TYR A 524 6.20 15.34 -40.06
N THR A 525 4.94 15.45 -39.63
CA THR A 525 4.46 16.59 -38.81
C THR A 525 3.89 16.09 -37.49
N VAL A 526 4.54 16.39 -36.38
CA VAL A 526 3.98 16.09 -35.05
C VAL A 526 3.03 17.23 -34.69
N GLN A 527 1.73 16.97 -34.70
CA GLN A 527 0.74 17.84 -34.05
C GLN A 527 0.38 17.23 -32.69
N GLN A 528 1.03 17.71 -31.63
CA GLN A 528 0.70 17.31 -30.29
C GLN A 528 -0.62 18.00 -29.88
N GLN A 529 -1.71 17.22 -29.86
CA GLN A 529 -2.96 17.56 -29.19
C GLN A 529 -3.18 16.57 -28.06
N ILE A 530 -2.77 16.93 -26.85
CA ILE A 530 -3.10 16.18 -25.64
C ILE A 530 -4.43 16.71 -25.11
N TYR A 531 -5.42 15.84 -25.06
CA TYR A 531 -6.71 16.11 -24.43
C TYR A 531 -7.20 14.85 -23.71
N THR A 532 -8.08 15.03 -22.73
CA THR A 532 -8.73 13.94 -22.02
C THR A 532 -10.13 13.69 -22.61
N ASP A 533 -10.47 12.44 -22.88
CA ASP A 533 -11.85 12.09 -23.26
C ASP A 533 -12.75 11.91 -22.01
N ALA A 534 -14.07 11.76 -22.24
CA ALA A 534 -15.04 11.55 -21.15
C ALA A 534 -14.85 10.20 -20.43
N GLN A 535 -13.98 9.33 -20.96
CA GLN A 535 -13.64 8.02 -20.44
C GLN A 535 -12.33 8.02 -19.64
N GLY A 536 -11.69 9.18 -19.49
CA GLY A 536 -10.49 9.38 -18.67
C GLY A 536 -9.18 9.01 -19.35
N PHE A 537 -9.15 8.89 -20.69
CA PHE A 537 -7.91 8.64 -21.43
C PHE A 537 -7.22 9.94 -21.80
N ALA A 538 -5.90 9.99 -21.63
CA ALA A 538 -5.08 11.03 -22.27
C ALA A 538 -4.72 10.58 -23.69
N HIS A 539 -4.90 11.45 -24.68
CA HIS A 539 -4.61 11.16 -26.08
C HIS A 539 -3.27 11.76 -26.52
N LEU A 540 -2.49 11.01 -27.30
CA LEU A 540 -1.35 11.52 -28.05
C LEU A 540 -1.52 11.13 -29.51
N ARG A 541 -1.65 12.15 -30.38
CA ARG A 541 -1.83 11.95 -31.81
C ARG A 541 -0.53 12.24 -32.58
N LEU A 542 -0.18 11.35 -33.50
CA LEU A 542 0.96 11.45 -34.40
C LEU A 542 0.46 11.34 -35.86
N ASP A 543 0.83 12.29 -36.71
CA ASP A 543 0.57 12.23 -38.16
C ASP A 543 1.90 11.99 -38.89
N LEU A 544 2.03 10.81 -39.51
CA LEU A 544 3.20 10.40 -40.27
C LEU A 544 3.33 11.14 -41.61
N GLY A 545 2.38 12.01 -41.96
CA GLY A 545 2.33 12.77 -43.21
C GLY A 545 1.82 11.96 -44.40
N LYS A 546 2.17 10.66 -44.47
CA LYS A 546 1.71 9.68 -45.48
C LYS A 546 1.47 8.31 -44.82
N ALA A 547 0.78 7.42 -45.55
CA ALA A 547 0.51 6.08 -45.06
C ALA A 547 1.77 5.21 -45.07
N GLU A 548 2.20 4.77 -43.90
CA GLU A 548 3.38 3.92 -43.69
C GLU A 548 2.99 2.52 -43.21
N ASN A 549 3.83 1.53 -43.46
CA ASN A 549 3.66 0.20 -42.88
C ASN A 549 4.08 0.23 -41.42
N ILE A 550 3.17 -0.09 -40.51
CA ILE A 550 3.41 -0.04 -39.06
C ILE A 550 3.53 -1.46 -38.52
N GLN A 551 4.70 -1.80 -38.03
CA GLN A 551 5.09 -3.11 -37.53
C GLN A 551 4.98 -3.21 -36.02
N ALA A 552 5.30 -2.13 -35.31
CA ALA A 552 5.09 -2.01 -33.87
C ALA A 552 4.99 -0.55 -33.45
N ILE A 553 4.34 -0.32 -32.32
CA ILE A 553 4.35 0.98 -31.64
C ILE A 553 4.76 0.72 -30.19
N GLY A 554 5.79 1.42 -29.72
CA GLY A 554 6.34 1.28 -28.38
C GLY A 554 6.36 2.62 -27.66
N MET A 555 5.93 2.66 -26.40
CA MET A 555 6.06 3.86 -25.56
C MET A 555 6.63 3.51 -24.20
N SER A 556 7.61 4.26 -23.73
CA SER A 556 8.29 3.99 -22.46
C SER A 556 7.95 5.02 -21.37
N PHE A 557 7.85 4.52 -20.15
CA PHE A 557 7.58 5.31 -18.96
C PHE A 557 8.63 5.02 -17.90
N LEU A 558 9.09 6.06 -17.23
CA LEU A 558 9.85 5.91 -16.00
C LEU A 558 8.90 5.58 -14.86
N GLN A 559 9.26 4.56 -14.09
CA GLN A 559 8.69 4.28 -12.80
C GLN A 559 9.71 4.61 -11.72
N ASP A 560 9.26 5.30 -10.69
CA ASP A 560 10.00 5.49 -9.45
C ASP A 560 9.01 5.19 -8.33
N ARG A 561 9.32 4.18 -7.50
CA ARG A 561 8.43 3.77 -6.39
C ARG A 561 8.36 4.82 -5.28
N ASN A 562 9.41 5.64 -5.13
CA ASN A 562 9.57 6.60 -4.04
C ASN A 562 9.05 7.99 -4.44
N ALA A 563 9.00 8.28 -5.74
CA ALA A 563 8.21 9.38 -6.25
C ALA A 563 6.76 8.93 -6.45
N SER A 564 5.79 9.85 -6.44
CA SER A 564 4.39 9.56 -6.84
C SER A 564 4.26 9.30 -8.36
N ILE A 565 5.30 8.70 -8.97
CA ILE A 565 5.44 8.41 -10.39
C ILE A 565 5.00 6.98 -10.65
N ARG A 566 3.85 6.84 -11.31
CA ARG A 566 3.33 5.53 -11.71
C ARG A 566 3.36 5.41 -13.22
N ILE A 567 3.19 4.19 -13.71
CA ILE A 567 3.09 3.90 -15.15
C ILE A 567 1.62 3.63 -15.51
N PRO A 568 1.20 3.85 -16.76
CA PRO A 568 -0.20 3.68 -17.18
C PRO A 568 -0.76 2.26 -16.93
N ALA A 569 -2.06 2.16 -16.69
CA ALA A 569 -2.71 0.85 -16.57
C ALA A 569 -2.74 0.10 -17.91
N SER A 570 -2.97 0.86 -18.98
CA SER A 570 -2.90 0.36 -20.35
C SER A 570 -2.75 1.50 -21.33
N ILE A 571 -2.23 1.17 -22.51
CA ILE A 571 -2.20 2.05 -23.67
C ILE A 571 -2.92 1.35 -24.82
N GLN A 572 -3.81 2.07 -25.47
CA GLN A 572 -4.45 1.63 -26.70
C GLN A 572 -3.86 2.43 -27.86
N TYR A 573 -3.28 1.73 -28.82
CA TYR A 573 -2.79 2.29 -30.06
C TYR A 573 -3.88 2.14 -31.11
N GLU A 574 -4.21 3.23 -31.79
CA GLU A 574 -5.10 3.25 -32.94
C GLU A 574 -4.35 3.79 -34.16
N VAL A 575 -4.63 3.24 -35.33
CA VAL A 575 -4.09 3.65 -36.61
C VAL A 575 -5.26 4.00 -37.53
N ASP A 576 -5.30 5.23 -38.04
CA ASP A 576 -6.38 5.79 -38.87
C ASP A 576 -7.78 5.50 -38.29
N GLY A 577 -7.92 5.65 -36.97
CA GLY A 577 -9.17 5.46 -36.22
C GLY A 577 -9.55 4.01 -35.91
N HIS A 578 -8.68 3.04 -36.21
CA HIS A 578 -8.91 1.62 -35.92
C HIS A 578 -7.95 1.12 -34.85
N ILE A 579 -8.43 0.27 -33.94
CA ILE A 579 -7.60 -0.32 -32.89
C ILE A 579 -6.50 -1.16 -33.52
N TYR A 580 -5.25 -0.75 -33.29
CA TYR A 580 -4.05 -1.43 -33.72
C TYR A 580 -3.61 -2.46 -32.68
N ALA A 581 -3.49 -2.04 -31.42
CA ALA A 581 -3.13 -2.91 -30.31
C ALA A 581 -3.56 -2.30 -28.96
N THR A 582 -3.69 -3.15 -27.94
CA THR A 582 -3.82 -2.72 -26.55
C THR A 582 -2.73 -3.34 -25.70
N ALA A 583 -1.89 -2.46 -25.17
CA ALA A 583 -0.75 -2.73 -24.33
C ALA A 583 -1.16 -2.61 -22.86
N LYS A 584 -1.07 -3.69 -22.09
CA LYS A 584 -1.34 -3.68 -20.63
C LYS A 584 -0.09 -3.35 -19.85
N GLN A 585 -0.24 -2.85 -18.61
CA GLN A 585 0.89 -2.59 -17.73
C GLN A 585 1.88 -3.78 -17.69
N PRO A 586 3.17 -3.56 -17.97
CA PRO A 586 4.17 -4.63 -17.93
C PRO A 586 4.34 -5.16 -16.51
N SER A 587 4.68 -6.45 -16.37
CA SER A 587 4.94 -7.02 -15.05
C SER A 587 6.20 -6.40 -14.44
N LEU A 588 6.03 -5.83 -13.26
CA LEU A 588 7.07 -5.12 -12.54
C LEU A 588 7.83 -6.06 -11.60
N ALA A 589 9.10 -5.78 -11.41
CA ALA A 589 9.87 -6.45 -10.37
C ALA A 589 9.25 -6.11 -8.99
N GLN A 590 8.96 -7.15 -8.22
CA GLN A 590 8.55 -7.06 -6.83
C GLN A 590 9.70 -7.48 -5.93
N ILE A 591 9.64 -7.05 -4.67
CA ILE A 591 10.64 -7.43 -3.68
C ILE A 591 10.41 -8.87 -3.25
N ASP A 592 11.49 -9.64 -3.25
CA ASP A 592 11.51 -10.96 -2.64
C ASP A 592 11.93 -10.87 -1.17
N PHE A 593 10.93 -10.81 -0.28
CA PHE A 593 11.14 -10.78 1.17
C PHE A 593 11.62 -12.11 1.77
N THR A 594 11.80 -13.17 0.96
CA THR A 594 12.47 -14.40 1.42
C THR A 594 13.98 -14.25 1.51
N GLN A 595 14.54 -13.20 0.89
CA GLN A 595 15.95 -12.85 0.93
C GLN A 595 16.15 -11.54 1.70
N PRO A 596 17.37 -11.28 2.21
CA PRO A 596 17.72 -9.96 2.73
C PRO A 596 17.44 -8.87 1.71
N VAL A 597 16.90 -7.75 2.18
CA VAL A 597 16.50 -6.60 1.38
C VAL A 597 17.72 -5.70 1.21
N ILE A 598 18.62 -6.11 0.31
CA ILE A 598 19.86 -5.41 -0.03
C ILE A 598 20.05 -5.34 -1.56
N GLY A 599 20.70 -4.28 -2.05
CA GLY A 599 21.17 -4.19 -3.44
C GLY A 599 20.09 -4.39 -4.51
N ASP A 600 20.27 -5.36 -5.40
CA ASP A 600 19.48 -5.53 -6.64
C ASP A 600 18.01 -5.99 -6.45
N ASN A 601 17.64 -6.43 -5.24
CA ASN A 601 16.26 -6.77 -4.86
C ASN A 601 15.57 -5.64 -4.07
N THR A 602 16.24 -4.49 -3.96
CA THR A 602 15.64 -3.22 -3.53
C THR A 602 15.39 -2.33 -4.73
N TYR A 603 14.37 -1.47 -4.61
CA TYR A 603 14.14 -0.26 -5.42
C TYR A 603 15.00 -0.11 -6.70
N GLN A 604 14.38 -0.23 -7.87
CA GLN A 604 15.00 0.18 -9.14
C GLN A 604 14.05 1.12 -9.87
N ALA A 605 14.37 2.42 -9.84
CA ALA A 605 13.80 3.33 -10.82
C ALA A 605 14.10 2.75 -12.21
N GLY A 606 13.05 2.57 -13.01
CA GLY A 606 13.12 1.71 -14.18
C GLY A 606 12.30 2.26 -15.32
N GLU A 607 12.85 2.11 -16.52
CA GLU A 607 12.11 2.35 -17.75
C GLU A 607 11.26 1.12 -18.08
N ASN A 608 9.97 1.35 -18.30
CA ASN A 608 8.97 0.33 -18.58
C ASN A 608 8.34 0.62 -19.93
N TRP A 609 8.49 -0.32 -20.85
CA TRP A 609 8.00 -0.20 -22.21
C TRP A 609 6.62 -0.84 -22.38
N TYR A 610 5.75 -0.14 -23.08
CA TYR A 610 4.46 -0.60 -23.54
C TYR A 610 4.55 -0.82 -25.04
N TRP A 611 4.49 -2.08 -25.46
CA TRP A 611 4.55 -2.44 -26.87
C TRP A 611 3.19 -2.89 -27.38
N GLY A 612 2.79 -2.32 -28.52
CA GLY A 612 1.68 -2.76 -29.35
C GLY A 612 2.21 -3.45 -30.60
N PHE A 613 1.84 -4.72 -30.78
CA PHE A 613 2.11 -5.49 -32.00
C PHE A 613 0.78 -5.83 -32.68
N PRO A 614 0.66 -5.68 -34.01
CA PRO A 614 -0.57 -5.97 -34.70
C PRO A 614 -0.66 -7.46 -35.02
N SER A 615 -1.88 -7.99 -35.11
CA SER A 615 -2.12 -9.37 -35.54
C SER A 615 -1.92 -9.59 -37.04
N ALA A 616 -1.77 -8.51 -37.82
CA ALA A 616 -1.57 -8.53 -39.26
C ALA A 616 -0.75 -7.30 -39.71
N LYS A 617 -0.28 -7.27 -40.97
CA LYS A 617 0.35 -6.07 -41.53
C LYS A 617 -0.67 -4.93 -41.56
N THR A 618 -0.36 -3.81 -40.91
CA THR A 618 -1.19 -2.61 -40.92
C THR A 618 -0.45 -1.48 -41.63
N GLN A 619 -1.16 -0.75 -42.50
CA GLN A 619 -0.68 0.49 -43.08
C GLN A 619 -1.55 1.63 -42.59
N GLY A 620 -0.96 2.77 -42.24
CA GLY A 620 -1.75 3.95 -41.90
C GLY A 620 -0.93 5.21 -41.73
N LYS A 621 -1.63 6.34 -41.63
CA LYS A 621 -1.04 7.67 -41.62
C LYS A 621 -1.09 8.32 -40.24
N VAL A 622 -2.20 8.16 -39.53
CA VAL A 622 -2.44 8.80 -38.24
C VAL A 622 -2.41 7.74 -37.15
N ILE A 623 -1.62 7.98 -36.11
CA ILE A 623 -1.60 7.15 -34.90
C ILE A 623 -2.24 7.94 -33.77
N ASP A 624 -3.23 7.37 -33.08
CA ASP A 624 -3.80 7.90 -31.84
C ASP A 624 -3.46 6.95 -30.69
N ILE A 625 -2.82 7.48 -29.65
CA ILE A 625 -2.31 6.75 -28.50
C ILE A 625 -3.13 7.16 -27.29
N LYS A 626 -4.00 6.25 -26.83
CA LYS A 626 -4.90 6.47 -25.71
C LYS A 626 -4.31 5.86 -24.45
N ILE A 627 -3.91 6.71 -23.52
CA ILE A 627 -3.24 6.35 -22.28
C ILE A 627 -4.28 6.31 -21.16
N LYS A 628 -4.51 5.12 -20.59
CA LYS A 628 -5.39 4.95 -19.44
C LYS A 628 -4.59 5.13 -18.15
N LEU A 629 -4.99 6.10 -17.34
CA LEU A 629 -4.43 6.33 -16.02
C LEU A 629 -5.31 5.66 -14.97
N GLU A 630 -4.71 5.23 -13.86
CA GLU A 630 -5.46 4.59 -12.78
C GLU A 630 -5.62 5.47 -11.52
N TYR A 631 -4.88 6.58 -11.37
CA TYR A 631 -4.90 7.43 -10.16
C TYR A 631 -4.41 8.86 -10.44
N ASN A 632 -4.54 9.75 -9.45
CA ASN A 632 -3.85 11.05 -9.38
C ASN A 632 -2.33 10.86 -9.19
N SER A 633 -1.64 10.37 -10.22
CA SER A 633 -0.20 10.11 -10.19
C SER A 633 0.52 10.87 -11.31
N TYR A 634 1.78 11.22 -11.06
CA TYR A 634 2.64 11.76 -12.10
C TYR A 634 3.05 10.64 -13.08
N LEU A 635 3.00 10.90 -14.38
CA LEU A 635 3.59 10.03 -15.39
C LEU A 635 4.83 10.71 -15.98
N PHE A 636 5.90 9.94 -16.22
CA PHE A 636 7.08 10.42 -16.94
C PHE A 636 7.26 9.58 -18.20
N MET A 637 6.75 10.08 -19.31
CA MET A 637 7.00 9.49 -20.63
C MET A 637 8.43 9.81 -21.06
N ARG A 638 9.16 8.80 -21.53
CA ARG A 638 10.55 8.97 -21.95
C ARG A 638 10.70 8.86 -23.46
N GLU A 639 10.19 7.80 -24.06
CA GLU A 639 10.36 7.54 -25.49
C GLU A 639 9.08 7.05 -26.16
N LEU A 640 8.89 7.42 -27.45
CA LEU A 640 7.89 6.85 -28.35
C LEU A 640 8.60 6.38 -29.62
N ILE A 641 8.34 5.12 -29.99
CA ILE A 641 8.89 4.46 -31.17
C ILE A 641 7.75 3.95 -32.05
N VAL A 642 7.82 4.24 -33.35
CA VAL A 642 6.97 3.65 -34.38
C VAL A 642 7.89 2.95 -35.39
N LEU A 643 7.71 1.64 -35.55
CA LEU A 643 8.50 0.78 -36.43
C LEU A 643 7.76 0.46 -37.72
#